data_AF-A0A388NRP6-F1
#
_entry.id   AF-A0A388NRP6-F1
#
_cell.length_a   1.000
_cell.length_b   1.000
_cell.length_c   1.000
_cell.angle_alpha   90.00
_cell.angle_beta   90.00
_cell.angle_gamma   90.00
#
_symmetry.space_group_name_H-M   'P 1'
#
loop_
_entity.id
_entity.type
_entity.pdbx_description
1 polymer ?
#
loop_
_entity_poly.entity_id
_entity_poly.type
_entity_poly.pdbx_seq_one_letter_code
_entity_poly.pdbx_strand_id
1 'polypeptide(L)'
;MPAACSVEQLPALVSAVSSIFNLIRRSHGLAAAVACGLLLCASPAGAARAAEPPPVAPKLSAPQFWLDNPTVRPGACTWLHWNTTESRTVYLGNAEVAAVGQRRMCPYVDEHYVLRLRGDGGWLTNLRLTLTVAGEALATAPGGSAAGTAAEDAPPVGQAGTAAGEDRTIFSYYFYWYDEQSALHMGRNPRDPSSWLTQNPAGPLAPALRSPAWHQRQLEDMTYAGIDVALPVYWNSAEAHNWSRPGLQALASALQAMRARNSSAPAIGMFYDTTNPQPVDLSSEVGRAEFYSGIQFFFNTIPRAHWALTKAGQPLIWMWEPDFVRGASAQFLADLKLRFSADFGVLPYVVLTPNWDAAARSAGAGALRGDAQYYWGGALWPRLTVQVAAIGPGYDDRLLADRANALFVDRGNGDALRAGFAAATRCRTPWAAVETWNEFHEGTGIAETREQGRSYLDLTRQLAQDFKRGYAAPTPYTGASSVQLTFGAHGSAGGLALLDAQGDTFHSAAIVDGEAARSTGYALVPAPFDYDRDGRADAALLQPASKLRYVQRSSDGRTLQTTALGNLTQPIDFDGDGKPDRAEYWPATAEWNIYSGLTRPVVLQLGSAAAENVPVAGDYDGDGRSDAAVFVPENSTWIVRRSSDGRVVQRIFGLAGGSDLPAPADYDGDGRTDFALFRASSAQWFIRSSRSGEGRVEQWGAPGANALPAAADYDGDGSAELALYLPDSREWTVRTADGKTHPLAFGSANSAIAASVALPAAGAPLNQMYFAIDDGFYFDGGAPLRLTVQYYDNGREPLLIEYDTVPCSANRDPADAYRRTLLVTRQDTRSWRSATLLLTNAAFGNHQNYGADFRIVGGSMPVIISSLNVERMHAAQQ
;
A
#
# COMPACT_ATOMS: atom_id res chain seq x y z
N MET A 1 55.74 -67.48 -41.61
CA MET A 1 56.64 -66.59 -40.84
C MET A 1 57.73 -66.08 -41.76
N PRO A 2 58.40 -64.95 -41.44
CA PRO A 2 58.11 -63.97 -40.36
C PRO A 2 57.73 -62.57 -40.91
N ALA A 3 57.18 -61.62 -40.17
CA ALA A 3 56.43 -61.60 -38.89
C ALA A 3 55.90 -60.15 -38.66
N ALA A 4 54.82 -59.88 -37.92
CA ALA A 4 53.66 -60.70 -37.53
C ALA A 4 52.50 -59.80 -37.01
N CYS A 5 51.26 -60.15 -37.38
CA CYS A 5 49.96 -60.09 -36.65
C CYS A 5 49.52 -58.81 -35.88
N SER A 6 48.22 -58.43 -35.82
CA SER A 6 46.95 -59.05 -36.30
C SER A 6 45.88 -57.91 -36.42
N VAL A 7 45.08 -57.76 -37.50
CA VAL A 7 43.97 -58.61 -38.06
C VAL A 7 42.69 -58.50 -37.22
N GLU A 8 41.47 -58.16 -37.71
CA GLU A 8 40.88 -57.60 -38.97
C GLU A 8 39.50 -56.95 -38.59
N GLN A 9 38.55 -56.39 -39.37
CA GLN A 9 38.13 -56.22 -40.80
C GLN A 9 37.29 -54.88 -40.85
N LEU A 10 36.88 -54.13 -41.91
CA LEU A 10 36.45 -54.29 -43.32
C LEU A 10 35.06 -54.96 -43.55
N PRO A 11 34.17 -54.51 -44.48
CA PRO A 11 34.07 -53.27 -45.31
C PRO A 11 32.76 -52.44 -45.03
N ALA A 12 32.45 -51.23 -45.53
CA ALA A 12 32.84 -50.35 -46.64
C ALA A 12 32.03 -50.45 -47.97
N LEU A 13 31.35 -49.35 -48.35
CA LEU A 13 30.97 -49.01 -49.72
C LEU A 13 30.88 -47.47 -49.87
N VAL A 14 31.53 -46.90 -50.88
CA VAL A 14 31.90 -45.48 -51.01
C VAL A 14 31.98 -45.12 -52.52
N SER A 15 32.04 -43.81 -52.84
CA SER A 15 32.51 -43.23 -54.11
C SER A 15 31.54 -43.17 -55.31
N ALA A 16 31.69 -42.25 -56.28
CA ALA A 16 32.35 -40.92 -56.27
C ALA A 16 32.13 -40.13 -57.58
N VAL A 17 32.16 -38.79 -57.48
CA VAL A 17 32.89 -37.81 -58.33
C VAL A 17 32.61 -37.68 -59.84
N SER A 18 32.68 -36.43 -60.30
CA SER A 18 32.87 -35.95 -61.69
C SER A 18 31.72 -36.07 -62.71
N SER A 19 31.26 -34.90 -63.15
CA SER A 19 31.63 -34.44 -64.50
C SER A 19 31.63 -32.91 -64.61
N ILE A 20 32.63 -32.38 -65.30
CA ILE A 20 32.79 -30.96 -65.65
C ILE A 20 32.23 -30.76 -67.06
N PHE A 21 31.46 -29.68 -67.26
CA PHE A 21 30.95 -29.15 -68.54
C PHE A 21 30.02 -30.06 -69.36
N ASN A 22 28.77 -29.63 -69.51
CA ASN A 22 28.17 -29.50 -70.85
C ASN A 22 27.02 -28.48 -70.89
N LEU A 23 26.89 -27.79 -72.04
CA LEU A 23 25.67 -27.26 -72.70
C LEU A 23 24.41 -27.01 -71.81
N ILE A 24 23.80 -25.82 -71.72
CA ILE A 24 23.35 -24.84 -72.75
C ILE A 24 23.07 -23.48 -72.03
N ARG A 25 23.60 -22.31 -72.41
CA ARG A 25 23.31 -21.40 -73.55
C ARG A 25 21.90 -20.74 -73.58
N ARG A 26 21.87 -19.45 -73.96
CA ARG A 26 20.70 -18.53 -74.13
C ARG A 26 20.24 -17.91 -72.78
N SER A 27 20.00 -16.60 -72.67
CA SER A 27 20.05 -15.51 -73.68
C SER A 27 20.24 -14.10 -73.08
N HIS A 28 21.11 -13.31 -73.73
CA HIS A 28 21.15 -11.84 -73.96
C HIS A 28 20.72 -10.82 -72.86
N GLY A 29 21.40 -9.68 -72.68
CA GLY A 29 22.65 -9.19 -73.30
C GLY A 29 22.86 -7.66 -73.21
N LEU A 30 24.05 -7.18 -73.64
CA LEU A 30 24.53 -5.77 -73.81
C LEU A 30 24.62 -4.92 -72.51
N ALA A 31 25.71 -4.22 -72.14
CA ALA A 31 26.66 -3.29 -72.81
C ALA A 31 26.10 -1.84 -72.92
N ALA A 32 26.84 -0.73 -72.70
CA ALA A 32 28.26 -0.46 -72.32
C ALA A 32 28.30 0.75 -71.31
N ALA A 33 29.37 1.52 -70.97
CA ALA A 33 30.79 1.69 -71.39
C ALA A 33 31.63 2.25 -70.19
N VAL A 34 32.98 2.25 -70.10
CA VAL A 34 34.06 3.03 -70.76
C VAL A 34 33.97 4.56 -70.50
N ALA A 35 34.97 5.33 -69.99
CA ALA A 35 36.42 5.18 -69.67
C ALA A 35 36.81 6.22 -68.56
N CYS A 36 38.01 6.44 -67.98
CA CYS A 36 39.40 5.88 -67.92
C CYS A 36 40.11 6.55 -66.68
N GLY A 37 41.39 6.36 -66.29
CA GLY A 37 42.51 5.50 -66.74
C GLY A 37 43.91 6.02 -66.28
N LEU A 38 44.94 5.16 -66.40
CA LEU A 38 46.42 5.43 -66.34
C LEU A 38 47.16 5.83 -65.03
N LEU A 39 47.82 4.82 -64.45
CA LEU A 39 49.24 4.75 -63.97
C LEU A 39 49.84 5.72 -62.92
N LEU A 40 50.37 5.13 -61.83
CA LEU A 40 51.83 5.01 -61.58
C LEU A 40 52.15 4.03 -60.43
N CYS A 41 53.41 3.59 -60.31
CA CYS A 41 53.96 2.74 -59.23
C CYS A 41 55.03 3.53 -58.43
N ALA A 42 55.54 3.17 -57.24
CA ALA A 42 55.44 1.95 -56.42
C ALA A 42 55.74 2.24 -54.92
N SER A 43 55.83 1.17 -54.10
CA SER A 43 56.42 1.06 -52.73
C SER A 43 55.45 1.07 -51.52
N PRO A 44 55.76 0.33 -50.42
CA PRO A 44 54.74 -0.50 -49.78
C PRO A 44 54.62 -0.46 -48.23
N ALA A 45 53.60 -1.18 -47.74
CA ALA A 45 53.42 -1.76 -46.40
C ALA A 45 53.15 -0.83 -45.20
N GLY A 46 52.02 -1.05 -44.51
CA GLY A 46 51.74 -0.44 -43.21
C GLY A 46 50.29 -0.60 -42.71
N ALA A 47 50.07 -1.56 -41.81
CA ALA A 47 48.88 -1.79 -40.98
C ALA A 47 47.49 -2.00 -41.67
N ALA A 48 46.71 -2.94 -41.13
CA ALA A 48 45.34 -3.18 -41.59
C ALA A 48 44.37 -2.10 -41.07
N ARG A 49 43.42 -1.68 -41.91
CA ARG A 49 42.29 -0.83 -41.53
C ARG A 49 41.00 -1.61 -41.78
N ALA A 50 40.14 -1.70 -40.76
CA ALA A 50 38.86 -2.40 -40.88
C ALA A 50 37.89 -1.67 -41.83
N ALA A 51 36.85 -2.38 -42.26
CA ALA A 51 35.89 -1.90 -43.26
C ALA A 51 35.10 -0.65 -42.84
N GLU A 52 34.54 0.05 -43.83
CA GLU A 52 33.65 1.20 -43.61
C GLU A 52 32.37 0.80 -42.83
N PRO A 53 31.81 1.73 -42.03
CA PRO A 53 30.57 1.50 -41.30
C PRO A 53 29.35 1.43 -42.24
N PRO A 54 28.26 0.76 -41.83
CA PRO A 54 26.99 0.79 -42.55
C PRO A 54 26.41 2.22 -42.64
N PRO A 55 25.49 2.48 -43.60
CA PRO A 55 24.98 3.82 -43.86
C PRO A 55 24.33 4.46 -42.61
N VAL A 56 24.60 5.75 -42.44
CA VAL A 56 24.10 6.55 -41.30
C VAL A 56 22.57 6.57 -41.31
N ALA A 57 21.95 6.06 -40.25
CA ALA A 57 20.52 6.18 -40.02
C ALA A 57 20.08 7.66 -39.98
N PRO A 58 18.87 8.00 -40.44
CA PRO A 58 18.37 9.37 -40.38
C PRO A 58 18.42 9.90 -38.94
N LYS A 59 18.76 11.19 -38.78
CA LYS A 59 18.82 11.82 -37.45
C LYS A 59 17.44 11.79 -36.79
N LEU A 60 17.31 10.96 -35.77
CA LEU A 60 16.18 10.89 -34.84
C LEU A 60 15.94 12.29 -34.24
N SER A 61 14.69 12.73 -34.21
CA SER A 61 14.31 14.01 -33.62
C SER A 61 14.00 13.83 -32.14
N ALA A 62 14.74 14.52 -31.27
CA ALA A 62 14.57 14.41 -29.83
C ALA A 62 13.11 14.70 -29.39
N PRO A 63 12.55 13.92 -28.44
CA PRO A 63 11.17 14.06 -28.01
C PRO A 63 10.90 15.45 -27.42
N GLN A 64 9.81 16.07 -27.84
CA GLN A 64 9.43 17.43 -27.45
C GLN A 64 8.30 17.41 -26.42
N PHE A 65 8.43 18.27 -25.41
CA PHE A 65 7.44 18.50 -24.36
C PHE A 65 7.50 19.98 -24.00
N TRP A 66 6.40 20.73 -24.15
CA TRP A 66 6.38 22.18 -23.87
C TRP A 66 5.00 22.69 -23.41
N LEU A 67 4.97 23.92 -22.93
CA LEU A 67 3.76 24.69 -22.61
C LEU A 67 3.67 25.89 -23.57
N ASP A 68 2.49 26.21 -24.10
CA ASP A 68 2.30 27.41 -24.95
C ASP A 68 2.61 28.70 -24.18
N ASN A 69 2.22 28.72 -22.91
CA ASN A 69 2.64 29.72 -21.95
C ASN A 69 2.96 29.02 -20.61
N PRO A 70 4.22 29.07 -20.11
CA PRO A 70 4.62 28.46 -18.84
C PRO A 70 4.29 29.33 -17.61
N THR A 71 3.68 30.51 -17.79
CA THR A 71 3.29 31.40 -16.67
C THR A 71 1.88 31.97 -16.86
N VAL A 72 0.94 31.51 -16.04
CA VAL A 72 -0.49 31.90 -16.12
C VAL A 72 -0.97 32.61 -14.86
N ARG A 73 -2.13 33.26 -14.91
CA ARG A 73 -2.85 33.73 -13.70
C ARG A 73 -3.70 32.58 -13.12
N PRO A 74 -4.08 32.61 -11.83
CA PRO A 74 -4.95 31.58 -11.25
C PRO A 74 -6.23 31.35 -12.07
N GLY A 75 -6.51 30.09 -12.42
CA GLY A 75 -7.64 29.67 -13.25
C GLY A 75 -7.52 30.00 -14.75
N ALA A 76 -6.48 30.73 -15.18
CA ALA A 76 -6.26 31.03 -16.59
C ALA A 76 -5.61 29.83 -17.30
N CYS A 77 -6.12 29.48 -18.48
CA CYS A 77 -5.72 28.27 -19.17
C CYS A 77 -4.50 28.45 -20.09
N THR A 78 -3.68 27.41 -20.17
CA THR A 78 -2.62 27.20 -21.17
C THR A 78 -2.78 25.81 -21.80
N TRP A 79 -1.98 25.49 -22.82
CA TRP A 79 -1.88 24.14 -23.36
C TRP A 79 -0.51 23.54 -23.06
N LEU A 80 -0.53 22.30 -22.57
CA LEU A 80 0.61 21.41 -22.45
C LEU A 80 0.64 20.52 -23.69
N HIS A 81 1.78 20.44 -24.37
CA HIS A 81 1.95 19.73 -25.64
C HIS A 81 3.09 18.72 -25.56
N TRP A 82 2.94 17.58 -26.25
CA TRP A 82 4.00 16.59 -26.40
C TRP A 82 4.02 16.00 -27.82
N ASN A 83 5.22 15.69 -28.29
CA ASN A 83 5.48 15.04 -29.57
C ASN A 83 6.70 14.13 -29.45
N THR A 84 6.47 12.81 -29.44
CA THR A 84 7.48 11.80 -29.11
C THR A 84 7.42 10.65 -30.11
N THR A 85 7.69 10.95 -31.39
CA THR A 85 7.46 10.11 -32.60
C THR A 85 8.06 8.70 -32.62
N GLU A 86 8.85 8.32 -31.62
CA GLU A 86 9.54 7.02 -31.52
C GLU A 86 9.11 6.20 -30.27
N SER A 87 8.27 6.76 -29.40
CA SER A 87 7.79 6.09 -28.17
C SER A 87 6.48 5.35 -28.42
N ARG A 88 6.47 4.03 -28.19
CA ARG A 88 5.25 3.19 -28.30
C ARG A 88 4.26 3.42 -27.16
N THR A 89 4.74 3.83 -25.99
CA THR A 89 3.92 4.04 -24.81
C THR A 89 4.40 5.28 -24.06
N VAL A 90 3.48 6.20 -23.78
CA VAL A 90 3.76 7.54 -23.25
C VAL A 90 2.79 7.81 -22.11
N TYR A 91 3.28 8.30 -20.97
CA TYR A 91 2.45 8.61 -19.81
C TYR A 91 2.56 10.07 -19.44
N LEU A 92 1.43 10.75 -19.23
CA LEU A 92 1.37 12.07 -18.62
C LEU A 92 0.97 11.89 -17.14
N GLY A 93 1.95 11.99 -16.24
CA GLY A 93 1.80 11.50 -14.88
C GLY A 93 1.68 9.97 -14.88
N ASN A 94 0.53 9.46 -14.40
CA ASN A 94 0.20 8.03 -14.41
C ASN A 94 -0.75 7.61 -15.56
N ALA A 95 -1.35 8.56 -16.29
CA ALA A 95 -2.28 8.25 -17.38
C ALA A 95 -1.54 8.01 -18.69
N GLU A 96 -1.84 6.91 -19.38
CA GLU A 96 -1.32 6.66 -20.73
C GLU A 96 -1.95 7.63 -21.75
N VAL A 97 -1.14 8.13 -22.67
CA VAL A 97 -1.53 9.12 -23.70
C VAL A 97 -0.92 8.76 -25.04
N ALA A 98 -1.54 9.21 -26.13
CA ALA A 98 -0.99 9.04 -27.49
C ALA A 98 0.40 9.69 -27.63
N ALA A 99 1.26 9.15 -28.49
CA ALA A 99 2.64 9.61 -28.68
C ALA A 99 2.78 11.05 -29.24
N VAL A 100 1.68 11.64 -29.70
CA VAL A 100 1.57 13.08 -29.99
C VAL A 100 0.24 13.54 -29.40
N GLY A 101 0.22 14.66 -28.68
CA GLY A 101 -1.00 15.15 -28.06
C GLY A 101 -0.85 16.50 -27.36
N GLN A 102 -2.00 17.01 -26.92
CA GLN A 102 -2.10 18.26 -26.17
C GLN A 102 -3.16 18.14 -25.08
N ARG A 103 -2.98 18.83 -23.95
CA ARG A 103 -3.93 18.90 -22.84
C ARG A 103 -4.06 20.35 -22.37
N ARG A 104 -5.29 20.84 -22.26
CA ARG A 104 -5.58 22.16 -21.70
C ARG A 104 -5.49 22.09 -20.17
N MET A 105 -4.64 22.93 -19.59
CA MET A 105 -4.43 23.04 -18.14
C MET A 105 -4.87 24.42 -17.68
N CYS A 106 -5.60 24.53 -16.56
CA CYS A 106 -6.13 25.79 -16.02
C CYS A 106 -5.88 25.87 -14.50
N PRO A 107 -4.62 25.84 -14.05
CA PRO A 107 -4.26 25.65 -12.64
C PRO A 107 -4.52 26.89 -11.78
N TYR A 108 -4.61 26.69 -10.47
CA TYR A 108 -4.71 27.76 -9.47
C TYR A 108 -3.46 27.93 -8.60
N VAL A 109 -2.52 26.98 -8.67
CA VAL A 109 -1.20 26.96 -8.01
C VAL A 109 -0.17 26.37 -8.97
N ASP A 110 1.13 26.52 -8.68
CA ASP A 110 2.20 25.92 -9.50
C ASP A 110 2.01 24.40 -9.65
N GLU A 111 1.99 23.91 -10.89
CA GLU A 111 1.84 22.49 -11.22
C GLU A 111 3.07 21.95 -11.96
N HIS A 112 3.47 20.72 -11.65
CA HIS A 112 4.58 20.01 -12.31
C HIS A 112 4.06 18.87 -13.17
N TYR A 113 4.45 18.83 -14.44
CA TYR A 113 4.07 17.79 -15.37
C TYR A 113 5.28 16.93 -15.75
N VAL A 114 5.07 15.61 -15.75
CA VAL A 114 6.08 14.62 -16.14
C VAL A 114 5.53 13.79 -17.29
N LEU A 115 6.27 13.77 -18.40
CA LEU A 115 6.02 12.88 -19.53
C LEU A 115 7.02 11.71 -19.44
N ARG A 116 6.53 10.50 -19.19
CA ARG A 116 7.34 9.28 -19.07
C ARG A 116 7.30 8.47 -20.36
N LEU A 117 8.46 8.07 -20.88
CA LEU A 117 8.58 7.30 -22.13
C LEU A 117 9.04 5.87 -21.83
N ARG A 118 8.31 4.86 -22.35
CA ARG A 118 8.59 3.43 -22.13
C ARG A 118 8.87 2.72 -23.45
N GLY A 119 9.77 1.74 -23.41
CA GLY A 119 10.08 0.85 -24.53
C GLY A 119 10.26 -0.59 -24.07
N ASP A 120 10.57 -1.48 -25.01
CA ASP A 120 10.58 -2.93 -24.84
C ASP A 120 11.56 -3.45 -23.76
N GLY A 121 12.51 -2.62 -23.31
CA GLY A 121 13.46 -2.90 -22.23
C GLY A 121 13.22 -2.13 -20.91
N GLY A 122 12.15 -1.35 -20.78
CA GLY A 122 11.82 -0.57 -19.58
C GLY A 122 11.61 0.93 -19.83
N TRP A 123 11.80 1.74 -18.78
CA TRP A 123 11.70 3.21 -18.85
C TRP A 123 12.91 3.80 -19.59
N LEU A 124 12.66 4.64 -20.58
CA LEU A 124 13.69 5.25 -21.42
C LEU A 124 14.10 6.64 -20.93
N THR A 125 13.14 7.50 -20.57
CA THR A 125 13.40 8.84 -20.01
C THR A 125 12.14 9.46 -19.39
N ASN A 126 12.34 10.51 -18.59
CA ASN A 126 11.30 11.37 -18.03
C ASN A 126 11.55 12.82 -18.44
N LEU A 127 10.67 13.41 -19.25
CA LEU A 127 10.67 14.84 -19.53
C LEU A 127 9.83 15.56 -18.45
N ARG A 128 10.27 16.74 -18.00
CA ARG A 128 9.62 17.50 -16.92
C ARG A 128 9.41 18.96 -17.31
N LEU A 129 8.28 19.52 -16.90
CA LEU A 129 7.94 20.94 -17.01
C LEU A 129 7.28 21.43 -15.72
N THR A 130 7.41 22.73 -15.46
CA THR A 130 6.66 23.45 -14.44
C THR A 130 5.78 24.48 -15.14
N LEU A 131 4.52 24.55 -14.73
CA LEU A 131 3.59 25.62 -15.07
C LEU A 131 3.41 26.49 -13.83
N THR A 132 3.98 27.69 -13.86
CA THR A 132 3.94 28.63 -12.73
C THR A 132 2.69 29.51 -12.79
N VAL A 133 2.08 29.75 -11.63
CA VAL A 133 0.89 30.58 -11.50
C VAL A 133 1.28 31.92 -10.87
N ALA A 134 1.53 32.92 -11.73
CA ALA A 134 1.92 34.26 -11.33
C ALA A 134 0.79 35.28 -11.58
N GLY A 135 0.26 35.82 -10.48
CA GLY A 135 -0.73 36.88 -10.48
C GLY A 135 -1.22 37.15 -9.06
N GLU A 136 -1.56 38.39 -8.75
CA GLU A 136 -2.08 38.78 -7.44
C GLU A 136 -3.42 38.08 -7.15
N ALA A 137 -3.71 37.86 -5.87
CA ALA A 137 -4.96 37.26 -5.43
C ALA A 137 -6.18 38.04 -5.93
N LEU A 138 -7.22 37.33 -6.36
CA LEU A 138 -8.44 37.95 -6.89
C LEU A 138 -9.08 38.88 -5.85
N ALA A 139 -9.33 40.12 -6.25
CA ALA A 139 -9.82 41.17 -5.37
C ALA A 139 -11.21 40.83 -4.79
N THR A 140 -11.40 41.15 -3.51
CA THR A 140 -12.71 41.14 -2.85
C THR A 140 -13.63 42.22 -3.42
N ALA A 141 -14.93 42.00 -3.32
CA ALA A 141 -15.96 42.90 -3.85
C ALA A 141 -15.89 44.32 -3.21
N PRO A 142 -16.24 45.39 -3.94
CA PRO A 142 -15.80 46.75 -3.60
C PRO A 142 -16.56 47.37 -2.42
N GLY A 143 -15.81 47.75 -1.38
CA GLY A 143 -16.22 48.71 -0.37
C GLY A 143 -16.05 50.16 -0.85
N GLY A 144 -16.94 51.06 -0.42
CA GLY A 144 -17.01 52.45 -0.90
C GLY A 144 -15.85 53.36 -0.45
N SER A 145 -15.63 54.43 -1.21
CA SER A 145 -14.53 55.39 -1.04
C SER A 145 -14.74 56.45 0.05
N ALA A 146 -13.69 56.74 0.81
CA ALA A 146 -13.40 58.08 1.34
C ALA A 146 -11.88 58.25 1.48
N ALA A 147 -11.35 59.46 1.27
CA ALA A 147 -9.91 59.75 1.33
C ALA A 147 -9.57 60.61 2.55
N GLY A 148 -8.38 60.44 3.14
CA GLY A 148 -7.93 61.22 4.29
C GLY A 148 -6.48 60.96 4.71
N THR A 149 -5.57 61.81 4.21
CA THR A 149 -4.29 62.26 4.81
C THR A 149 -3.53 61.39 5.83
N ALA A 150 -2.25 61.12 5.55
CA ALA A 150 -1.31 60.56 6.52
C ALA A 150 -0.83 61.60 7.57
N ALA A 151 -0.57 61.11 8.78
CA ALA A 151 0.29 61.71 9.81
C ALA A 151 0.79 60.62 10.77
N GLU A 152 1.82 60.90 11.55
CA GLU A 152 2.37 60.01 12.59
C GLU A 152 1.49 60.03 13.84
N ASP A 153 1.22 58.86 14.43
CA ASP A 153 1.35 58.63 15.89
C ASP A 153 1.10 57.15 16.24
N ALA A 154 1.90 56.58 17.15
CA ALA A 154 1.82 55.18 17.57
C ALA A 154 1.60 55.06 19.09
N PRO A 155 0.36 54.89 19.58
CA PRO A 155 0.10 54.64 20.99
C PRO A 155 0.40 53.18 21.39
N PRO A 156 0.82 52.91 22.64
CA PRO A 156 1.22 51.57 23.06
C PRO A 156 0.02 50.64 23.26
N VAL A 157 0.02 49.50 22.57
CA VAL A 157 -0.96 48.43 22.80
C VAL A 157 -0.59 47.67 24.08
N GLY A 158 -1.51 47.66 25.05
CA GLY A 158 -1.37 46.92 26.31
C GLY A 158 -1.38 45.40 26.11
N GLN A 159 -0.88 44.68 27.12
CA GLN A 159 -0.65 43.24 27.06
C GLN A 159 -1.91 42.41 26.75
N ALA A 160 -1.96 41.83 25.55
CA ALA A 160 -2.58 40.53 25.32
C ALA A 160 -1.45 39.55 24.99
N GLY A 161 -1.36 38.44 25.74
CA GLY A 161 -0.19 37.57 25.68
C GLY A 161 -0.03 36.84 24.34
N THR A 162 0.96 37.25 23.55
CA THR A 162 1.44 36.42 22.44
C THR A 162 2.01 35.13 23.02
N ALA A 163 1.37 34.00 22.76
CA ALA A 163 1.95 32.69 23.04
C ALA A 163 3.22 32.55 22.20
N ALA A 164 4.38 32.66 22.83
CA ALA A 164 5.65 32.40 22.17
C ALA A 164 5.65 30.95 21.69
N GLY A 165 6.00 30.73 20.42
CA GLY A 165 5.99 29.39 19.84
C GLY A 165 6.89 28.44 20.63
N GLU A 166 6.37 27.27 20.97
CA GLU A 166 7.21 26.20 21.48
C GLU A 166 8.17 25.75 20.37
N ASP A 167 9.45 25.57 20.69
CA ASP A 167 10.46 25.11 19.73
C ASP A 167 10.08 23.70 19.26
N ARG A 168 9.56 23.62 18.04
CA ARG A 168 9.07 22.40 17.43
C ARG A 168 10.23 21.58 16.86
N THR A 169 10.40 20.37 17.37
CA THR A 169 11.55 19.50 17.06
C THR A 169 11.14 18.35 16.16
N ILE A 170 11.90 18.13 15.09
CA ILE A 170 11.69 17.04 14.13
C ILE A 170 12.76 15.98 14.34
N PHE A 171 12.29 14.75 14.57
CA PHE A 171 13.09 13.55 14.78
C PHE A 171 13.02 12.65 13.55
N SER A 172 14.04 11.83 13.31
CA SER A 172 13.92 10.69 12.38
C SER A 172 14.84 9.54 12.77
N TYR A 173 14.31 8.31 12.67
CA TYR A 173 15.02 7.08 13.04
C TYR A 173 16.06 6.71 11.98
N TYR A 174 17.33 6.57 12.39
CA TYR A 174 18.46 6.32 11.50
C TYR A 174 18.97 4.88 11.64
N PHE A 175 18.79 4.10 10.58
CA PHE A 175 19.17 2.70 10.48
C PHE A 175 20.57 2.62 9.85
N TYR A 176 21.61 2.66 10.69
CA TYR A 176 22.97 2.99 10.27
C TYR A 176 23.87 1.77 9.97
N TRP A 177 23.30 0.56 9.94
CA TRP A 177 24.02 -0.72 9.86
C TRP A 177 24.15 -1.34 8.47
N TYR A 178 23.59 -0.71 7.43
CA TYR A 178 23.70 -1.17 6.04
C TYR A 178 25.13 -1.13 5.51
N ASP A 179 25.55 -2.18 4.80
CA ASP A 179 26.89 -2.25 4.19
C ASP A 179 26.89 -3.03 2.86
N GLU A 180 27.00 -2.31 1.73
CA GLU A 180 26.94 -2.87 0.37
C GLU A 180 28.19 -3.72 0.01
N GLN A 181 29.33 -3.52 0.69
CA GLN A 181 30.54 -4.30 0.45
C GLN A 181 30.47 -5.71 1.05
N SER A 182 29.91 -5.85 2.25
CA SER A 182 29.68 -7.15 2.91
C SER A 182 28.29 -7.74 2.64
N ALA A 183 27.42 -6.97 1.97
CA ALA A 183 25.99 -7.23 1.78
C ALA A 183 25.17 -7.36 3.09
N LEU A 184 25.71 -6.87 4.21
CA LEU A 184 25.04 -6.92 5.52
C LEU A 184 23.79 -6.01 5.51
N HIS A 185 22.63 -6.61 5.77
CA HIS A 185 21.30 -6.00 5.66
C HIS A 185 20.96 -5.44 4.25
N MET A 186 21.57 -5.97 3.17
CA MET A 186 21.41 -5.41 1.81
C MET A 186 20.50 -6.22 0.86
N GLY A 187 19.76 -7.20 1.37
CA GLY A 187 18.61 -7.81 0.69
C GLY A 187 18.82 -8.41 -0.70
N ARG A 188 20.04 -8.91 -0.98
CA ARG A 188 20.44 -9.48 -2.28
C ARG A 188 21.08 -10.85 -2.16
N ASN A 189 20.84 -11.58 -1.07
CA ASN A 189 21.34 -12.94 -0.86
C ASN A 189 20.39 -13.97 -1.49
N PRO A 190 20.77 -14.71 -2.56
CA PRO A 190 19.89 -15.71 -3.16
C PRO A 190 19.62 -16.94 -2.28
N ARG A 191 20.31 -17.05 -1.13
CA ARG A 191 20.12 -18.10 -0.12
C ARG A 191 19.32 -17.64 1.10
N ASP A 192 18.91 -16.38 1.15
CA ASP A 192 18.10 -15.82 2.24
C ASP A 192 17.04 -14.86 1.67
N PRO A 193 15.83 -15.37 1.37
CA PRO A 193 14.74 -14.58 0.85
C PRO A 193 14.05 -13.68 1.89
N SER A 194 14.47 -13.68 3.17
CA SER A 194 13.82 -12.88 4.21
C SER A 194 14.27 -11.41 4.21
N SER A 195 15.39 -11.07 3.56
CA SER A 195 16.08 -9.78 3.75
C SER A 195 15.83 -8.74 2.65
N TRP A 196 14.95 -8.94 1.66
CA TRP A 196 14.86 -8.04 0.48
C TRP A 196 14.61 -6.57 0.83
N LEU A 197 15.26 -5.65 0.10
CA LEU A 197 15.01 -4.21 0.20
C LEU A 197 13.87 -3.80 -0.73
N THR A 198 12.88 -3.09 -0.18
CA THR A 198 11.79 -2.45 -0.94
C THR A 198 12.21 -1.12 -1.55
N GLN A 199 13.03 -0.33 -0.85
CA GLN A 199 13.67 0.88 -1.39
C GLN A 199 15.17 0.65 -1.60
N ASN A 200 15.72 0.99 -2.77
CA ASN A 200 17.14 0.81 -3.02
C ASN A 200 17.92 2.11 -2.73
N PRO A 201 19.00 2.06 -1.91
CA PRO A 201 19.82 3.24 -1.61
C PRO A 201 20.50 3.82 -2.86
N ALA A 202 20.54 5.15 -2.96
CA ALA A 202 21.15 5.90 -4.06
C ALA A 202 22.18 6.94 -3.58
N GLY A 203 22.58 7.84 -4.48
CA GLY A 203 23.64 8.82 -4.26
C GLY A 203 25.04 8.30 -4.63
N PRO A 204 26.09 9.13 -4.43
CA PRO A 204 27.46 8.83 -4.85
C PRO A 204 28.25 7.96 -3.85
N LEU A 205 27.69 7.66 -2.67
CA LEU A 205 28.32 6.85 -1.64
C LEU A 205 27.40 5.67 -1.29
N ALA A 206 27.86 4.46 -1.59
CA ALA A 206 27.23 3.22 -1.17
C ALA A 206 27.04 3.17 0.36
N PRO A 207 25.98 2.50 0.87
CA PRO A 207 25.87 2.18 2.29
C PRO A 207 27.10 1.42 2.79
N ALA A 208 27.68 1.90 3.88
CA ALA A 208 28.88 1.31 4.47
C ALA A 208 28.94 1.69 5.96
N LEU A 209 28.48 0.80 6.84
CA LEU A 209 28.35 1.06 8.29
C LEU A 209 29.67 1.46 8.96
N ARG A 210 30.83 1.19 8.33
CA ARG A 210 32.15 1.56 8.85
C ARG A 210 32.73 2.84 8.23
N SER A 211 31.95 3.60 7.47
CA SER A 211 32.40 4.76 6.69
C SER A 211 31.91 6.09 7.29
N PRO A 212 32.77 6.87 7.96
CA PRO A 212 32.44 8.23 8.40
C PRO A 212 32.01 9.15 7.26
N ALA A 213 32.49 8.92 6.04
CA ALA A 213 32.08 9.70 4.86
C ALA A 213 30.62 9.41 4.45
N TRP A 214 30.15 8.16 4.57
CA TRP A 214 28.75 7.83 4.32
C TRP A 214 27.86 8.44 5.40
N HIS A 215 28.19 8.26 6.69
CA HIS A 215 27.44 8.88 7.79
C HIS A 215 27.40 10.42 7.70
N GLN A 216 28.52 11.07 7.35
CA GLN A 216 28.56 12.51 7.12
C GLN A 216 27.52 12.93 6.07
N ARG A 217 27.47 12.23 4.91
CA ARG A 217 26.48 12.53 3.86
C ARG A 217 25.04 12.32 4.34
N GLN A 218 24.76 11.29 5.15
CA GLN A 218 23.43 11.10 5.73
C GLN A 218 23.05 12.26 6.67
N LEU A 219 23.97 12.72 7.53
CA LEU A 219 23.74 13.85 8.44
C LEU A 219 23.58 15.20 7.69
N GLU A 220 24.33 15.41 6.61
CA GLU A 220 24.19 16.57 5.72
C GLU A 220 22.81 16.58 5.05
N ASP A 221 22.34 15.42 4.58
CA ASP A 221 21.02 15.28 3.96
C ASP A 221 19.86 15.38 4.96
N MET A 222 20.00 14.87 6.19
CA MET A 222 19.06 15.10 7.29
C MET A 222 18.94 16.59 7.64
N THR A 223 20.09 17.29 7.72
CA THR A 223 20.15 18.73 7.96
C THR A 223 19.46 19.50 6.83
N TYR A 224 19.66 19.07 5.58
CA TYR A 224 18.98 19.64 4.41
C TYR A 224 17.46 19.40 4.46
N ALA A 225 17.01 18.21 4.85
CA ALA A 225 15.60 17.88 5.07
C ALA A 225 14.96 18.60 6.27
N GLY A 226 15.76 19.28 7.11
CA GLY A 226 15.28 20.04 8.27
C GLY A 226 15.01 19.19 9.51
N ILE A 227 15.58 17.98 9.59
CA ILE A 227 15.57 17.12 10.79
C ILE A 227 16.49 17.74 11.86
N ASP A 228 15.99 17.94 13.07
CA ASP A 228 16.77 18.51 14.19
C ASP A 228 17.49 17.42 14.99
N VAL A 229 16.87 16.25 15.11
CA VAL A 229 17.39 15.12 15.87
C VAL A 229 17.41 13.85 15.03
N ALA A 230 18.60 13.32 14.78
CA ALA A 230 18.73 11.95 14.35
C ALA A 230 18.58 11.02 15.56
N LEU A 231 17.87 9.91 15.36
CA LEU A 231 17.70 8.85 16.34
C LEU A 231 18.36 7.55 15.81
N PRO A 232 19.70 7.37 15.95
CA PRO A 232 20.36 6.14 15.56
C PRO A 232 19.80 4.95 16.35
N VAL A 233 19.27 3.97 15.62
CA VAL A 233 18.67 2.76 16.19
C VAL A 233 19.79 1.89 16.75
N TYR A 234 19.86 1.77 18.07
CA TYR A 234 20.94 1.06 18.76
C TYR A 234 20.44 -0.26 19.35
N TRP A 235 20.99 -1.36 18.84
CA TRP A 235 20.70 -2.72 19.29
C TRP A 235 21.86 -3.25 20.15
N ASN A 236 21.61 -3.67 21.39
CA ASN A 236 22.67 -4.10 22.32
C ASN A 236 22.88 -5.63 22.28
N SER A 237 23.51 -6.10 21.21
CA SER A 237 23.75 -7.51 20.94
C SER A 237 25.12 -8.04 21.42
N ALA A 238 25.22 -9.37 21.54
CA ALA A 238 26.48 -10.08 21.73
C ALA A 238 27.42 -9.93 20.51
N GLU A 239 28.72 -10.13 20.71
CA GLU A 239 29.77 -9.79 19.72
C GLU A 239 29.55 -10.38 18.32
N ALA A 240 28.98 -11.58 18.22
CA ALA A 240 28.67 -12.25 16.95
C ALA A 240 27.65 -11.50 16.05
N HIS A 241 26.85 -10.60 16.64
CA HIS A 241 25.82 -9.81 15.95
C HIS A 241 26.00 -8.30 16.20
N ASN A 242 27.23 -7.86 16.46
CA ASN A 242 27.55 -6.50 16.92
C ASN A 242 27.88 -5.55 15.76
N TRP A 243 26.87 -5.15 14.99
CA TRP A 243 26.96 -4.06 14.01
C TRP A 243 26.76 -2.67 14.63
N SER A 244 25.96 -2.57 15.70
CA SER A 244 25.62 -1.31 16.36
C SER A 244 26.84 -0.51 16.82
N ARG A 245 27.82 -1.15 17.47
CA ARG A 245 28.99 -0.47 18.03
C ARG A 245 29.96 0.10 16.98
N PRO A 246 30.41 -0.66 15.95
CA PRO A 246 31.28 -0.09 14.91
C PRO A 246 30.58 1.00 14.07
N GLY A 247 29.27 0.87 13.81
CA GLY A 247 28.51 1.92 13.13
C GLY A 247 28.40 3.21 13.94
N LEU A 248 28.14 3.10 15.24
CA LEU A 248 28.08 4.26 16.14
C LEU A 248 29.44 4.98 16.26
N GLN A 249 30.56 4.23 16.20
CA GLN A 249 31.91 4.78 16.19
C GLN A 249 32.24 5.54 14.88
N ALA A 250 31.81 5.00 13.73
CA ALA A 250 31.95 5.69 12.44
C ALA A 250 31.07 6.95 12.36
N LEU A 251 29.86 6.91 12.91
CA LEU A 251 28.97 8.06 13.07
C LEU A 251 29.56 9.13 14.00
N ALA A 252 30.09 8.75 15.15
CA ALA A 252 30.78 9.66 16.07
C ALA A 252 31.97 10.36 15.39
N SER A 253 32.72 9.63 14.57
CA SER A 253 33.85 10.17 13.79
C SER A 253 33.37 11.18 12.73
N ALA A 254 32.23 10.93 12.08
CA ALA A 254 31.62 11.85 11.13
C ALA A 254 31.19 13.17 11.81
N LEU A 255 30.50 13.07 12.96
CA LEU A 255 30.06 14.23 13.75
C LEU A 255 31.24 15.11 14.19
N GLN A 256 32.33 14.50 14.65
CA GLN A 256 33.57 15.22 14.98
C GLN A 256 34.17 15.93 13.76
N ALA A 257 34.22 15.26 12.59
CA ALA A 257 34.74 15.83 11.36
C ALA A 257 33.88 16.99 10.82
N MET A 258 32.55 16.89 10.92
CA MET A 258 31.62 17.98 10.59
C MET A 258 31.81 19.17 11.52
N ARG A 259 31.87 18.95 12.84
CA ARG A 259 32.10 20.00 13.83
C ARG A 259 33.44 20.71 13.66
N ALA A 260 34.51 19.97 13.33
CA ALA A 260 35.83 20.52 13.04
C ALA A 260 35.86 21.41 11.78
N ARG A 261 34.86 21.29 10.89
CA ARG A 261 34.67 22.13 9.69
C ARG A 261 33.58 23.20 9.87
N ASN A 262 33.01 23.31 11.07
CA ASN A 262 31.83 24.15 11.36
C ASN A 262 30.60 23.83 10.48
N SER A 263 30.47 22.58 10.03
CA SER A 263 29.25 22.08 9.38
C SER A 263 28.19 21.75 10.43
N SER A 264 26.95 22.18 10.18
CA SER A 264 25.77 21.75 10.95
C SER A 264 25.45 20.28 10.70
N ALA A 265 25.04 19.58 11.76
CA ALA A 265 24.49 18.23 11.75
C ALA A 265 23.28 18.19 12.71
N PRO A 266 22.36 17.22 12.59
CA PRO A 266 21.34 16.99 13.61
C PRO A 266 21.99 16.64 14.96
N ALA A 267 21.30 16.96 16.06
CA ALA A 267 21.65 16.41 17.35
C ALA A 267 21.29 14.90 17.41
N ILE A 268 21.89 14.17 18.33
CA ILE A 268 21.82 12.71 18.41
C ILE A 268 21.11 12.29 19.69
N GLY A 269 19.88 11.80 19.57
CA GLY A 269 19.19 11.09 20.65
C GLY A 269 19.42 9.58 20.50
N MET A 270 19.34 8.82 21.60
CA MET A 270 19.36 7.36 21.51
C MET A 270 17.96 6.85 21.15
N PHE A 271 17.84 5.94 20.18
CA PHE A 271 16.68 5.06 20.06
C PHE A 271 17.15 3.65 20.41
N TYR A 272 16.79 3.18 21.60
CA TYR A 272 17.18 1.86 22.06
C TYR A 272 16.20 0.83 21.51
N ASP A 273 16.68 0.05 20.54
CA ASP A 273 15.97 -1.13 20.08
C ASP A 273 16.15 -2.26 21.10
N THR A 274 15.01 -2.70 21.65
CA THR A 274 14.91 -3.66 22.75
C THR A 274 14.72 -5.10 22.29
N THR A 275 14.69 -5.40 20.98
CA THR A 275 14.50 -6.74 20.37
C THR A 275 15.68 -7.72 20.58
N ASN A 276 16.21 -7.83 21.80
CA ASN A 276 17.35 -8.69 22.10
C ASN A 276 16.96 -10.19 21.90
N PRO A 277 17.72 -10.98 21.10
CA PRO A 277 17.48 -12.41 20.94
C PRO A 277 17.65 -13.23 22.24
N GLN A 278 18.11 -12.62 23.34
CA GLN A 278 18.02 -13.17 24.70
C GLN A 278 17.21 -12.22 25.61
N PRO A 279 16.04 -12.64 26.13
CA PRO A 279 15.17 -11.73 26.88
C PRO A 279 15.73 -11.29 28.23
N VAL A 280 15.95 -9.98 28.39
CA VAL A 280 16.60 -9.38 29.57
C VAL A 280 15.62 -9.25 30.74
N ASP A 281 16.01 -9.70 31.94
CA ASP A 281 15.21 -9.61 33.16
C ASP A 281 15.56 -8.38 34.01
N LEU A 282 14.75 -7.33 33.85
CA LEU A 282 14.85 -6.04 34.53
C LEU A 282 14.40 -6.09 36.01
N SER A 283 13.84 -7.21 36.49
CA SER A 283 13.61 -7.41 37.92
C SER A 283 14.92 -7.68 38.67
N SER A 284 15.88 -8.34 38.00
CA SER A 284 17.22 -8.60 38.52
C SER A 284 18.14 -7.38 38.42
N GLU A 285 19.11 -7.25 39.34
CA GLU A 285 20.15 -6.22 39.20
C GLU A 285 21.06 -6.46 37.98
N VAL A 286 21.38 -7.74 37.71
CA VAL A 286 22.25 -8.13 36.59
C VAL A 286 21.64 -7.70 35.25
N GLY A 287 20.36 -8.01 35.02
CA GLY A 287 19.67 -7.63 33.78
C GLY A 287 19.47 -6.12 33.64
N ARG A 288 19.29 -5.36 34.73
CA ARG A 288 19.30 -3.89 34.66
C ARG A 288 20.67 -3.32 34.34
N ALA A 289 21.75 -3.89 34.88
CA ALA A 289 23.11 -3.50 34.54
C ALA A 289 23.47 -3.85 33.08
N GLU A 290 23.05 -5.03 32.60
CA GLU A 290 23.19 -5.46 31.21
C GLU A 290 22.43 -4.53 30.25
N PHE A 291 21.15 -4.25 30.52
CA PHE A 291 20.34 -3.31 29.75
C PHE A 291 20.99 -1.91 29.72
N TYR A 292 21.44 -1.42 30.87
CA TYR A 292 22.10 -0.13 30.98
C TYR A 292 23.46 -0.06 30.25
N SER A 293 24.18 -1.19 30.09
CA SER A 293 25.48 -1.21 29.40
C SER A 293 25.43 -0.71 27.95
N GLY A 294 24.31 -0.92 27.26
CA GLY A 294 24.07 -0.39 25.91
C GLY A 294 23.96 1.13 25.89
N ILE A 295 23.21 1.69 26.85
CA ILE A 295 23.06 3.14 27.04
C ILE A 295 24.41 3.77 27.41
N GLN A 296 25.12 3.17 28.37
CA GLN A 296 26.44 3.62 28.79
C GLN A 296 27.43 3.63 27.61
N PHE A 297 27.43 2.60 26.75
CA PHE A 297 28.26 2.58 25.55
C PHE A 297 27.87 3.68 24.56
N PHE A 298 26.56 3.89 24.32
CA PHE A 298 26.07 4.89 23.37
C PHE A 298 26.52 6.31 23.74
N PHE A 299 26.27 6.73 24.97
CA PHE A 299 26.57 8.10 25.42
C PHE A 299 28.06 8.34 25.69
N ASN A 300 28.87 7.29 25.91
CA ASN A 300 30.33 7.42 25.87
C ASN A 300 30.90 7.50 24.43
N THR A 301 30.19 6.96 23.43
CA THR A 301 30.65 6.97 22.02
C THR A 301 30.28 8.27 21.30
N ILE A 302 29.04 8.74 21.45
CA ILE A 302 28.61 10.02 20.87
C ILE A 302 29.12 11.18 21.74
N PRO A 303 29.92 12.14 21.21
CA PRO A 303 30.47 13.21 22.03
C PRO A 303 29.38 14.14 22.56
N ARG A 304 29.48 14.54 23.84
CA ARG A 304 28.47 15.32 24.57
C ARG A 304 27.94 16.60 23.88
N ALA A 305 28.75 17.23 23.04
CA ALA A 305 28.34 18.40 22.26
C ALA A 305 27.39 18.10 21.09
N HIS A 306 27.13 16.83 20.80
CA HIS A 306 26.18 16.36 19.78
C HIS A 306 24.97 15.63 20.39
N TRP A 307 24.85 15.50 21.71
CA TRP A 307 23.67 14.88 22.33
C TRP A 307 22.42 15.73 22.06
N ALA A 308 21.32 15.08 21.69
CA ALA A 308 20.00 15.72 21.67
C ALA A 308 19.51 15.89 23.11
N LEU A 309 19.24 17.13 23.49
CA LEU A 309 18.82 17.52 24.84
C LEU A 309 17.41 18.11 24.81
N THR A 310 16.64 17.91 25.89
CA THR A 310 15.46 18.75 26.16
C THR A 310 15.86 20.19 26.45
N LYS A 311 14.88 21.11 26.49
CA LYS A 311 15.09 22.49 26.98
C LYS A 311 15.65 22.56 28.41
N ALA A 312 15.51 21.50 29.21
CA ALA A 312 16.08 21.37 30.54
C ALA A 312 17.50 20.76 30.56
N GLY A 313 18.10 20.51 29.39
CA GLY A 313 19.45 19.95 29.26
C GLY A 313 19.55 18.42 29.46
N GLN A 314 18.41 17.71 29.49
CA GLN A 314 18.36 16.26 29.72
C GLN A 314 18.59 15.49 28.41
N PRO A 315 19.52 14.53 28.34
CA PRO A 315 19.74 13.72 27.13
C PRO A 315 18.56 12.80 26.81
N LEU A 316 18.19 12.72 25.53
CA LEU A 316 17.04 11.94 25.06
C LEU A 316 17.35 10.46 24.87
N ILE A 317 16.53 9.59 25.48
CA ILE A 317 16.54 8.14 25.28
C ILE A 317 15.11 7.70 24.92
N TRP A 318 14.91 7.25 23.68
CA TRP A 318 13.69 6.59 23.23
C TRP A 318 13.88 5.08 23.35
N MET A 319 12.83 4.32 23.61
CA MET A 319 12.88 2.85 23.68
C MET A 319 11.75 2.23 22.87
N TRP A 320 12.10 1.21 22.08
CA TRP A 320 11.13 0.35 21.38
C TRP A 320 10.29 -0.48 22.38
N GLU A 321 9.39 -1.31 21.87
CA GLU A 321 8.41 -2.08 22.64
C GLU A 321 9.04 -3.04 23.68
N PRO A 322 8.32 -3.36 24.77
CA PRO A 322 8.86 -4.17 25.87
C PRO A 322 8.89 -5.68 25.60
N ASP A 323 8.51 -6.14 24.40
CA ASP A 323 8.18 -7.56 24.10
C ASP A 323 9.32 -8.55 24.38
N PHE A 324 10.57 -8.08 24.34
CA PHE A 324 11.78 -8.87 24.58
C PHE A 324 12.44 -8.59 25.95
N VAL A 325 11.75 -7.88 26.87
CA VAL A 325 12.19 -7.69 28.26
C VAL A 325 11.16 -8.20 29.26
N ARG A 326 11.61 -8.53 30.48
CA ARG A 326 10.75 -8.98 31.59
C ARG A 326 11.04 -8.16 32.84
N GLY A 327 10.06 -8.07 33.75
CA GLY A 327 10.24 -7.33 35.01
C GLY A 327 10.29 -5.81 34.88
N ALA A 328 9.86 -5.25 33.74
CA ALA A 328 9.75 -3.81 33.54
C ALA A 328 8.87 -3.17 34.63
N SER A 329 9.39 -2.12 35.27
CA SER A 329 8.77 -1.52 36.46
C SER A 329 9.30 -0.10 36.72
N ALA A 330 8.62 0.65 37.59
CA ALA A 330 9.11 1.95 38.05
C ALA A 330 10.51 1.88 38.70
N GLN A 331 10.83 0.75 39.36
CA GLN A 331 12.15 0.52 39.95
C GLN A 331 13.25 0.40 38.87
N PHE A 332 12.94 -0.23 37.72
CA PHE A 332 13.86 -0.29 36.58
C PHE A 332 14.17 1.12 36.03
N LEU A 333 13.14 1.93 35.81
CA LEU A 333 13.30 3.29 35.29
C LEU A 333 14.05 4.20 36.26
N ALA A 334 13.84 4.02 37.57
CA ALA A 334 14.60 4.72 38.62
C ALA A 334 16.09 4.31 38.63
N ASP A 335 16.40 3.01 38.59
CA ASP A 335 17.78 2.49 38.56
C ASP A 335 18.53 2.97 37.30
N LEU A 336 17.88 2.95 36.14
CA LEU A 336 18.41 3.49 34.89
C LEU A 336 18.74 4.99 35.00
N LYS A 337 17.82 5.81 35.52
CA LYS A 337 18.03 7.25 35.70
C LYS A 337 19.14 7.56 36.71
N LEU A 338 19.24 6.77 37.78
CA LEU A 338 20.31 6.91 38.79
C LEU A 338 21.68 6.54 38.22
N ARG A 339 21.82 5.42 37.50
CA ARG A 339 23.07 5.01 36.85
C ARG A 339 23.53 6.04 35.82
N PHE A 340 22.61 6.53 34.97
CA PHE A 340 22.90 7.57 34.00
C PHE A 340 23.35 8.88 34.66
N SER A 341 22.71 9.29 35.75
CA SER A 341 23.10 10.48 36.50
C SER A 341 24.43 10.33 37.24
N ALA A 342 24.83 9.10 37.61
CA ALA A 342 26.13 8.82 38.21
C ALA A 342 27.27 8.90 37.18
N ASP A 343 27.08 8.31 35.99
CA ASP A 343 28.08 8.31 34.92
C ASP A 343 28.23 9.68 34.24
N PHE A 344 27.11 10.37 33.98
CA PHE A 344 27.08 11.55 33.11
C PHE A 344 26.71 12.87 33.82
N GLY A 345 26.41 12.84 35.12
CA GLY A 345 26.14 14.03 35.93
C GLY A 345 24.86 14.80 35.59
N VAL A 346 23.95 14.20 34.81
CA VAL A 346 22.64 14.75 34.43
C VAL A 346 21.61 13.62 34.38
N LEU A 347 20.34 13.91 34.62
CA LEU A 347 19.26 12.94 34.42
C LEU A 347 18.91 12.83 32.92
N PRO A 348 18.69 11.62 32.38
CA PRO A 348 18.16 11.44 31.03
C PRO A 348 16.65 11.73 31.02
N TYR A 349 16.11 11.92 29.82
CA TYR A 349 14.69 12.07 29.55
C TYR A 349 14.24 10.90 28.67
N VAL A 350 13.35 10.07 29.20
CA VAL A 350 13.04 8.74 28.68
C VAL A 350 11.66 8.74 28.01
N VAL A 351 11.64 8.44 26.72
CA VAL A 351 10.43 8.35 25.88
C VAL A 351 10.09 6.87 25.70
N LEU A 352 8.90 6.45 26.12
CA LEU A 352 8.45 5.05 26.06
C LEU A 352 7.18 4.91 25.21
N THR A 353 6.98 3.75 24.59
CA THR A 353 5.66 3.38 24.08
C THR A 353 4.69 3.10 25.24
N PRO A 354 3.35 3.21 25.05
CA PRO A 354 2.38 2.86 26.09
C PRO A 354 2.44 1.41 26.56
N ASN A 355 2.94 0.49 25.72
CA ASN A 355 3.00 -0.93 26.02
C ASN A 355 3.91 -1.25 27.22
N TRP A 356 4.90 -0.40 27.53
CA TRP A 356 5.70 -0.52 28.76
C TRP A 356 4.83 -0.50 30.04
N ASP A 357 3.74 0.27 30.04
CA ASP A 357 2.76 0.29 31.13
C ASP A 357 1.89 -0.96 31.14
N ALA A 358 1.45 -1.42 29.96
CA ALA A 358 0.67 -2.65 29.81
C ALA A 358 1.45 -3.88 30.28
N ALA A 359 2.73 -4.01 29.87
CA ALA A 359 3.63 -5.07 30.28
C ALA A 359 3.92 -5.05 31.79
N ALA A 360 4.20 -3.86 32.35
CA ALA A 360 4.41 -3.70 33.79
C ALA A 360 3.18 -4.15 34.60
N ARG A 361 1.98 -3.69 34.22
CA ARG A 361 0.71 -4.09 34.88
C ARG A 361 0.42 -5.57 34.73
N SER A 362 0.67 -6.15 33.55
CA SER A 362 0.49 -7.58 33.27
C SER A 362 1.43 -8.46 34.10
N ALA A 363 2.62 -7.95 34.42
CA ALA A 363 3.57 -8.56 35.36
C ALA A 363 3.23 -8.28 36.85
N GLY A 364 2.10 -7.65 37.16
CA GLY A 364 1.66 -7.33 38.52
C GLY A 364 2.35 -6.12 39.16
N ALA A 365 3.11 -5.33 38.40
CA ALA A 365 3.74 -4.11 38.88
C ALA A 365 2.77 -2.90 38.83
N GLY A 366 3.13 -1.84 39.56
CA GLY A 366 2.47 -0.54 39.44
C GLY A 366 2.72 0.11 38.07
N ALA A 367 1.90 1.13 37.74
CA ALA A 367 1.95 1.80 36.45
C ALA A 367 3.35 2.35 36.10
N LEU A 368 3.77 2.16 34.84
CA LEU A 368 5.06 2.58 34.33
C LEU A 368 4.87 3.72 33.32
N ARG A 369 5.49 4.88 33.58
CA ARG A 369 5.48 6.05 32.69
C ARG A 369 6.90 6.56 32.50
N GLY A 370 7.27 6.80 31.24
CA GLY A 370 8.43 7.63 30.89
C GLY A 370 8.13 9.11 31.16
N ASP A 371 9.09 9.97 30.81
CA ASP A 371 8.90 11.42 30.82
C ASP A 371 8.02 11.89 29.64
N ALA A 372 7.96 11.07 28.58
CA ALA A 372 7.13 11.25 27.39
C ALA A 372 6.60 9.91 26.87
N GLN A 373 5.61 9.98 25.96
CA GLN A 373 5.09 8.83 25.22
C GLN A 373 5.09 9.09 23.71
N TYR A 374 5.34 8.03 22.94
CA TYR A 374 5.26 8.02 21.47
C TYR A 374 4.64 6.69 20.99
N TYR A 375 4.33 6.60 19.70
CA TYR A 375 3.93 5.35 19.04
C TYR A 375 4.91 5.02 17.90
N TRP A 376 5.15 3.73 17.66
CA TRP A 376 5.69 3.23 16.39
C TRP A 376 4.55 2.99 15.38
N GLY A 377 4.87 2.89 14.09
CA GLY A 377 3.90 2.67 13.01
C GLY A 377 3.37 3.95 12.38
N GLY A 378 4.07 5.08 12.55
CA GLY A 378 3.73 6.38 11.96
C GLY A 378 3.78 6.40 10.43
N ALA A 379 4.49 5.47 9.80
CA ALA A 379 4.54 5.32 8.35
C ALA A 379 3.32 4.58 7.75
N LEU A 380 2.57 3.85 8.58
CA LEU A 380 1.30 3.23 8.18
C LEU A 380 0.16 4.25 8.20
N TRP A 381 0.09 5.08 9.25
CA TRP A 381 -0.76 6.26 9.38
C TRP A 381 -0.26 7.15 10.54
N PRO A 382 -0.62 8.45 10.60
CA PRO A 382 -0.23 9.33 11.70
C PRO A 382 -0.71 8.79 13.07
N ARG A 383 0.19 8.72 14.06
CA ARG A 383 -0.12 8.29 15.42
C ARG A 383 0.35 9.34 16.43
N LEU A 384 -0.59 9.86 17.22
CA LEU A 384 -0.40 11.11 17.94
C LEU A 384 -0.43 10.88 19.47
N THR A 385 0.44 11.59 20.18
CA THR A 385 0.37 11.81 21.64
C THR A 385 0.42 13.31 21.91
N VAL A 386 0.16 13.71 23.16
CA VAL A 386 0.27 15.12 23.60
C VAL A 386 1.66 15.72 23.31
N GLN A 387 2.70 14.90 23.18
CA GLN A 387 4.07 15.35 22.92
C GLN A 387 4.58 15.02 21.51
N VAL A 388 4.21 13.86 20.95
CA VAL A 388 4.84 13.31 19.74
C VAL A 388 3.79 12.94 18.69
N ALA A 389 3.92 13.52 17.50
CA ALA A 389 3.29 12.99 16.29
C ALA A 389 4.26 12.03 15.57
N ALA A 390 4.01 10.73 15.63
CA ALA A 390 4.69 9.76 14.78
C ALA A 390 4.03 9.75 13.41
N ILE A 391 4.81 9.99 12.36
CA ILE A 391 4.34 10.23 10.99
C ILE A 391 5.33 9.61 9.99
N GLY A 392 4.93 9.37 8.76
CA GLY A 392 5.83 8.84 7.73
C GLY A 392 5.29 9.02 6.31
N PRO A 393 6.05 8.57 5.30
CA PRO A 393 5.74 8.81 3.90
C PRO A 393 4.88 7.70 3.25
N GLY A 394 4.54 6.63 3.98
CA GLY A 394 4.00 5.37 3.45
C GLY A 394 4.92 4.19 3.79
N TYR A 395 4.45 2.96 3.54
CA TYR A 395 5.01 1.71 4.06
C TYR A 395 4.85 0.57 3.05
N ASP A 396 5.83 -0.31 2.92
CA ASP A 396 5.78 -1.48 2.04
C ASP A 396 6.79 -2.56 2.45
N ASP A 397 6.32 -3.61 3.14
CA ASP A 397 7.11 -4.78 3.54
C ASP A 397 6.85 -6.03 2.67
N ARG A 398 6.13 -5.88 1.53
CA ARG A 398 5.65 -7.00 0.70
C ARG A 398 6.74 -7.85 0.04
N LEU A 399 8.01 -7.46 0.18
CA LEU A 399 9.18 -8.23 -0.26
C LEU A 399 9.79 -9.12 0.85
N LEU A 400 9.31 -9.01 2.09
CA LEU A 400 9.75 -9.85 3.22
C LEU A 400 8.97 -11.16 3.23
N ALA A 401 9.59 -12.22 2.71
CA ALA A 401 8.94 -13.49 2.42
C ALA A 401 8.48 -14.30 3.66
N ASP A 402 8.86 -13.86 4.87
CA ASP A 402 8.46 -14.42 6.15
C ASP A 402 7.19 -13.76 6.75
N ARG A 403 6.80 -12.58 6.27
CA ARG A 403 5.63 -11.86 6.78
C ARG A 403 4.32 -12.35 6.15
N ALA A 404 3.64 -13.23 6.89
CA ALA A 404 2.35 -13.80 6.49
C ALA A 404 1.24 -12.75 6.23
N ASN A 405 1.31 -11.60 6.90
CA ASN A 405 0.41 -10.45 6.72
C ASN A 405 1.23 -9.20 6.36
N ALA A 406 1.81 -9.19 5.16
CA ALA A 406 2.48 -8.00 4.63
C ALA A 406 1.50 -6.81 4.50
N LEU A 407 2.00 -5.61 4.81
CA LEU A 407 1.28 -4.35 4.81
C LEU A 407 1.76 -3.44 3.67
N PHE A 408 0.84 -2.65 3.11
CA PHE A 408 1.16 -1.66 2.08
C PHE A 408 0.34 -0.40 2.26
N VAL A 409 1.03 0.73 2.19
CA VAL A 409 0.48 2.09 2.19
C VAL A 409 1.18 2.86 1.08
N ASP A 410 0.47 3.13 -0.02
CA ASP A 410 1.03 3.94 -1.09
C ASP A 410 1.43 5.33 -0.57
N ARG A 411 2.54 5.84 -1.09
CA ARG A 411 3.07 7.14 -0.66
C ARG A 411 2.27 8.32 -1.21
N GLY A 412 1.40 8.13 -2.20
CA GLY A 412 0.57 9.19 -2.79
C GLY A 412 1.38 10.37 -3.33
N ASN A 413 2.56 10.11 -3.90
CA ASN A 413 3.56 11.15 -4.27
C ASN A 413 3.95 12.13 -3.13
N GLY A 414 3.72 11.76 -1.87
CA GLY A 414 4.00 12.55 -0.68
C GLY A 414 2.77 12.90 0.15
N ASP A 415 1.55 12.60 -0.31
CA ASP A 415 0.31 12.99 0.37
C ASP A 415 0.18 12.43 1.79
N ALA A 416 0.62 11.20 2.04
CA ALA A 416 0.69 10.61 3.39
C ALA A 416 1.59 11.45 4.34
N LEU A 417 2.75 11.90 3.84
CA LEU A 417 3.68 12.74 4.61
C LEU A 417 3.10 14.14 4.84
N ARG A 418 2.38 14.70 3.86
CA ARG A 418 1.65 15.98 4.01
C ARG A 418 0.57 15.89 5.08
N ALA A 419 -0.24 14.83 5.07
CA ALA A 419 -1.27 14.58 6.07
C ALA A 419 -0.68 14.45 7.48
N GLY A 420 0.40 13.68 7.65
CA GLY A 420 1.11 13.56 8.92
C GLY A 420 1.60 14.89 9.48
N PHE A 421 2.31 15.69 8.67
CA PHE A 421 2.77 17.02 9.12
C PHE A 421 1.62 18.02 9.35
N ALA A 422 0.49 17.89 8.64
CA ALA A 422 -0.71 18.68 8.89
C ALA A 422 -1.35 18.32 10.24
N ALA A 423 -1.59 17.04 10.51
CA ALA A 423 -2.14 16.55 11.77
C ALA A 423 -1.26 16.93 12.97
N ALA A 424 0.06 16.72 12.88
CA ALA A 424 1.03 17.17 13.88
C ALA A 424 0.94 18.69 14.15
N THR A 425 0.78 19.48 13.09
CA THR A 425 0.65 20.94 13.21
C THR A 425 -0.65 21.37 13.86
N ARG A 426 -1.77 20.70 13.52
CA ARG A 426 -3.14 20.98 13.98
C ARG A 426 -3.34 20.58 15.44
N CYS A 427 -2.91 19.37 15.83
CA CYS A 427 -2.80 18.94 17.22
C CYS A 427 -1.78 19.74 18.05
N ARG A 428 -0.93 20.52 17.37
CA ARG A 428 0.13 21.34 17.96
C ARG A 428 1.16 20.54 18.75
N THR A 429 1.47 19.32 18.33
CA THR A 429 2.48 18.52 19.02
C THR A 429 3.82 19.26 19.01
N PRO A 430 4.56 19.33 20.13
CA PRO A 430 5.88 19.95 20.15
C PRO A 430 6.88 19.15 19.31
N TRP A 431 6.75 17.81 19.27
CA TRP A 431 7.63 16.94 18.51
C TRP A 431 6.90 16.23 17.36
N ALA A 432 7.62 16.01 16.26
CA ALA A 432 7.21 15.15 15.15
C ALA A 432 8.33 14.14 14.86
N ALA A 433 8.00 12.85 14.75
CA ALA A 433 8.94 11.78 14.49
C ALA A 433 8.66 11.16 13.11
N VAL A 434 9.57 11.41 12.16
CA VAL A 434 9.47 10.91 10.78
C VAL A 434 10.03 9.49 10.71
N GLU A 435 9.12 8.54 10.61
CA GLU A 435 9.31 7.12 10.38
C GLU A 435 9.44 6.87 8.86
N THR A 436 10.63 6.61 8.31
CA THR A 436 11.98 6.62 8.92
C THR A 436 12.94 7.47 8.09
N TRP A 437 14.21 7.60 8.48
CA TRP A 437 15.21 8.16 7.57
C TRP A 437 15.43 7.20 6.39
N ASN A 438 15.74 5.93 6.68
CA ASN A 438 16.27 4.99 5.68
C ASN A 438 16.02 3.51 5.97
N GLU A 439 14.94 3.12 6.66
CA GLU A 439 14.60 1.70 6.77
C GLU A 439 14.06 1.19 5.42
N PHE A 440 14.95 0.51 4.71
CA PHE A 440 14.82 0.12 3.31
C PHE A 440 14.01 -1.19 3.10
N HIS A 441 13.88 -2.05 4.12
CA HIS A 441 13.12 -3.29 4.07
C HIS A 441 11.62 -3.03 4.12
N GLU A 442 11.19 -2.16 5.05
CA GLU A 442 9.78 -1.76 5.22
C GLU A 442 9.38 -0.58 4.32
N GLY A 443 10.30 -0.08 3.49
CA GLY A 443 10.04 0.97 2.50
C GLY A 443 9.54 2.29 3.11
N THR A 444 9.94 2.63 4.34
CA THR A 444 9.49 3.82 5.09
C THR A 444 10.44 5.01 4.99
N GLY A 445 11.62 4.85 4.39
CA GLY A 445 12.66 5.88 4.35
C GLY A 445 12.31 7.12 3.53
N ILE A 446 12.62 8.32 4.05
CA ILE A 446 12.63 9.57 3.27
C ILE A 446 13.94 9.83 2.52
N ALA A 447 15.01 9.06 2.79
CA ALA A 447 16.35 9.23 2.24
C ALA A 447 16.46 9.10 0.71
N GLU A 448 17.62 9.49 0.15
CA GLU A 448 17.89 9.42 -1.29
C GLU A 448 17.92 7.97 -1.80
N THR A 449 16.94 7.63 -2.66
CA THR A 449 16.67 6.27 -3.16
C THR A 449 16.64 6.21 -4.69
N ARG A 450 16.81 5.03 -5.28
CA ARG A 450 16.86 4.85 -6.75
C ARG A 450 15.49 5.06 -7.38
N GLU A 451 14.44 4.76 -6.63
CA GLU A 451 13.03 4.84 -7.03
C GLU A 451 12.51 6.28 -7.04
N GLN A 452 12.94 7.11 -6.08
CA GLN A 452 12.33 8.42 -5.80
C GLN A 452 13.34 9.59 -5.93
N GLY A 453 14.65 9.30 -5.99
CA GLY A 453 15.70 10.31 -5.96
C GLY A 453 15.70 11.05 -4.63
N ARG A 454 15.73 12.38 -4.68
CA ARG A 454 15.72 13.28 -3.51
C ARG A 454 14.36 13.92 -3.21
N SER A 455 13.28 13.50 -3.88
CA SER A 455 11.97 14.17 -3.76
C SER A 455 11.44 14.22 -2.33
N TYR A 456 11.66 13.18 -1.52
CA TYR A 456 11.22 13.15 -0.13
C TYR A 456 12.12 13.98 0.82
N LEU A 457 13.40 14.21 0.48
CA LEU A 457 14.23 15.22 1.15
C LEU A 457 13.69 16.63 0.90
N ASP A 458 13.39 16.96 -0.36
CA ASP A 458 12.88 18.28 -0.76
C ASP A 458 11.47 18.54 -0.18
N LEU A 459 10.60 17.53 -0.18
CA LEU A 459 9.27 17.59 0.44
C LEU A 459 9.36 17.73 1.98
N THR A 460 10.19 16.91 2.65
CA THR A 460 10.36 17.01 4.11
C THR A 460 10.91 18.38 4.47
N ARG A 461 11.85 18.93 3.70
CA ARG A 461 12.40 20.29 3.88
C ARG A 461 11.32 21.37 3.83
N GLN A 462 10.30 21.23 2.98
CA GLN A 462 9.16 22.16 2.95
C GLN A 462 8.30 21.99 4.21
N LEU A 463 7.80 20.78 4.44
CA LEU A 463 6.86 20.49 5.53
C LEU A 463 7.45 20.75 6.92
N ALA A 464 8.76 20.53 7.08
CA ALA A 464 9.52 20.87 8.28
C ALA A 464 9.47 22.37 8.60
N GLN A 465 9.51 23.25 7.59
CA GLN A 465 9.41 24.70 7.78
C GLN A 465 7.98 25.14 8.12
N ASP A 466 6.97 24.47 7.54
CA ASP A 466 5.56 24.76 7.84
C ASP A 466 5.19 24.30 9.26
N PHE A 467 5.60 23.08 9.64
CA PHE A 467 5.48 22.58 11.01
C PHE A 467 6.19 23.50 12.01
N LYS A 468 7.46 23.88 11.78
CA LYS A 468 8.20 24.77 12.70
C LYS A 468 7.62 26.18 12.82
N ARG A 469 6.88 26.66 11.82
CA ARG A 469 6.16 27.94 11.86
C ARG A 469 4.74 27.84 12.47
N GLY A 470 4.24 26.64 12.71
CA GLY A 470 2.86 26.43 13.20
C GLY A 470 1.78 26.53 12.12
N TYR A 471 2.14 26.55 10.83
CA TYR A 471 1.20 26.70 9.73
C TYR A 471 0.77 25.35 9.16
N ALA A 472 -0.44 24.92 9.49
CA ALA A 472 -1.12 23.89 8.70
C ALA A 472 -1.65 24.54 7.42
N ALA A 473 -1.45 23.89 6.27
CA ALA A 473 -2.01 24.38 5.02
C ALA A 473 -3.56 24.38 5.09
N PRO A 474 -4.23 25.48 4.72
CA PRO A 474 -5.69 25.49 4.62
C PRO A 474 -6.13 24.62 3.45
N THR A 475 -7.15 23.81 3.68
CA THR A 475 -7.79 22.96 2.67
C THR A 475 -8.95 23.71 1.99
N PRO A 476 -9.45 23.24 0.82
CA PRO A 476 -10.63 23.82 0.18
C PRO A 476 -11.90 23.84 1.05
N TYR A 477 -11.97 22.99 2.09
CA TYR A 477 -13.13 22.86 2.98
C TYR A 477 -12.97 23.63 4.30
N THR A 478 -11.89 24.41 4.45
CA THR A 478 -11.63 25.25 5.62
C THR A 478 -12.75 26.28 5.81
N GLY A 479 -13.62 26.06 6.81
CA GLY A 479 -14.78 26.91 7.08
C GLY A 479 -16.06 26.56 6.30
N ALA A 480 -16.10 25.43 5.58
CA ALA A 480 -17.34 24.94 4.97
C ALA A 480 -18.38 24.55 6.04
N SER A 481 -19.67 24.68 5.71
CA SER A 481 -20.79 24.31 6.59
C SER A 481 -21.08 22.82 6.61
N SER A 482 -20.79 22.13 5.51
CA SER A 482 -20.94 20.69 5.35
C SER A 482 -19.88 20.11 4.40
N VAL A 483 -19.68 18.81 4.50
CA VAL A 483 -18.91 17.97 3.56
C VAL A 483 -19.73 16.78 3.11
N GLN A 484 -19.52 16.32 1.89
CA GLN A 484 -20.32 15.25 1.29
C GLN A 484 -19.47 14.25 0.50
N LEU A 485 -19.96 13.01 0.40
CA LEU A 485 -19.44 11.98 -0.50
C LEU A 485 -20.62 11.34 -1.23
N THR A 486 -20.52 11.25 -2.56
CA THR A 486 -21.54 10.67 -3.45
C THR A 486 -20.86 9.74 -4.43
N PHE A 487 -21.40 8.54 -4.65
CA PHE A 487 -20.82 7.59 -5.61
C PHE A 487 -21.46 7.70 -7.00
N GLY A 488 -20.70 7.40 -8.06
CA GLY A 488 -21.15 7.47 -9.46
C GLY A 488 -20.21 8.23 -10.39
N ALA A 489 -20.58 8.36 -11.67
CA ALA A 489 -19.73 8.93 -12.73
C ALA A 489 -19.34 10.42 -12.57
N HIS A 490 -19.97 11.13 -11.63
CA HIS A 490 -19.65 12.50 -11.24
C HIS A 490 -19.42 12.64 -9.72
N GLY A 491 -19.01 11.54 -9.06
CA GLY A 491 -18.90 11.48 -7.60
C GLY A 491 -17.95 12.53 -7.02
N SER A 492 -18.53 13.57 -6.40
CA SER A 492 -17.75 14.62 -5.74
C SER A 492 -17.36 14.18 -4.32
N ALA A 493 -16.08 13.91 -4.11
CA ALA A 493 -15.49 13.84 -2.76
C ALA A 493 -15.37 15.27 -2.20
N GLY A 494 -16.48 15.79 -1.70
CA GLY A 494 -16.64 17.15 -1.18
C GLY A 494 -16.19 17.25 0.27
N GLY A 495 -14.94 16.87 0.58
CA GLY A 495 -14.36 16.93 1.94
C GLY A 495 -14.64 15.71 2.82
N LEU A 496 -15.12 14.62 2.21
CA LEU A 496 -15.22 13.28 2.78
C LEU A 496 -14.56 12.27 1.83
N ALA A 497 -13.81 11.32 2.39
CA ALA A 497 -13.20 10.21 1.65
C ALA A 497 -13.61 8.87 2.25
N LEU A 498 -13.82 7.87 1.38
CA LEU A 498 -13.89 6.46 1.76
C LEU A 498 -12.45 5.91 1.75
N LEU A 499 -12.03 5.28 2.84
CA LEU A 499 -10.68 4.71 2.99
C LEU A 499 -10.67 3.20 2.72
N ASP A 500 -9.53 2.70 2.24
CA ASP A 500 -9.22 1.27 2.21
C ASP A 500 -8.25 0.92 3.35
N ALA A 501 -8.77 0.22 4.34
CA ALA A 501 -8.16 -0.13 5.62
C ALA A 501 -7.30 -1.41 5.53
N GLN A 502 -6.42 -1.50 4.53
CA GLN A 502 -5.28 -2.43 4.47
C GLN A 502 -5.62 -3.92 4.71
N GLY A 503 -6.83 -4.34 4.33
CA GLY A 503 -7.34 -5.72 4.47
C GLY A 503 -8.51 -5.90 5.43
N ASP A 504 -8.77 -4.95 6.34
CA ASP A 504 -9.97 -4.92 7.18
C ASP A 504 -11.23 -4.51 6.39
N THR A 505 -11.04 -3.89 5.22
CA THR A 505 -12.08 -3.60 4.23
C THR A 505 -12.04 -4.58 3.06
N PHE A 506 -13.20 -5.14 2.76
CA PHE A 506 -13.58 -5.41 1.39
C PHE A 506 -14.67 -4.41 1.03
N HIS A 507 -14.52 -3.68 -0.08
CA HIS A 507 -15.63 -2.91 -0.64
C HIS A 507 -15.52 -2.79 -2.17
N SER A 508 -16.64 -2.95 -2.86
CA SER A 508 -16.77 -2.72 -4.30
C SER A 508 -17.60 -1.46 -4.55
N ALA A 509 -17.49 -0.91 -5.76
CA ALA A 509 -18.61 -0.14 -6.31
C ALA A 509 -19.82 -1.07 -6.55
N ALA A 510 -21.01 -0.48 -6.68
CA ALA A 510 -22.22 -1.21 -7.01
C ALA A 510 -23.24 -0.27 -7.67
N ILE A 511 -24.24 -0.83 -8.34
CA ILE A 511 -25.44 -0.12 -8.79
C ILE A 511 -26.65 -0.86 -8.22
N VAL A 512 -27.55 -0.14 -7.53
CA VAL A 512 -28.77 -0.71 -6.91
C VAL A 512 -29.96 0.19 -7.21
N ASP A 513 -31.00 -0.38 -7.83
CA ASP A 513 -32.17 0.33 -8.38
C ASP A 513 -31.82 1.46 -9.38
N GLY A 514 -30.62 1.39 -9.99
CA GLY A 514 -30.08 2.40 -10.91
C GLY A 514 -29.24 3.49 -10.21
N GLU A 515 -29.25 3.57 -8.88
CA GLU A 515 -28.40 4.47 -8.10
C GLU A 515 -27.00 3.87 -7.91
N ALA A 516 -25.97 4.71 -8.07
CA ALA A 516 -24.58 4.29 -7.89
C ALA A 516 -24.16 4.32 -6.41
N ALA A 517 -23.35 3.34 -6.02
CA ALA A 517 -23.12 3.02 -4.62
C ALA A 517 -21.71 2.50 -4.33
N ARG A 518 -21.46 2.22 -3.04
CA ARG A 518 -20.45 1.29 -2.54
C ARG A 518 -21.13 0.18 -1.75
N SER A 519 -20.56 -1.01 -1.78
CA SER A 519 -21.00 -2.21 -1.06
C SER A 519 -19.81 -2.86 -0.36
N THR A 520 -19.96 -3.35 0.87
CA THR A 520 -18.90 -4.14 1.55
C THR A 520 -18.73 -5.55 0.99
N GLY A 521 -19.62 -5.99 0.10
CA GLY A 521 -19.83 -7.42 -0.12
C GLY A 521 -20.39 -8.10 1.14
N TYR A 522 -20.37 -9.44 1.14
CA TYR A 522 -20.91 -10.26 2.21
C TYR A 522 -19.83 -10.62 3.24
N ALA A 523 -20.21 -10.71 4.52
CA ALA A 523 -19.28 -11.06 5.59
C ALA A 523 -18.73 -12.50 5.47
N LEU A 524 -19.44 -13.37 4.74
CA LEU A 524 -19.01 -14.72 4.38
C LEU A 524 -19.28 -14.96 2.89
N VAL A 525 -18.32 -15.55 2.18
CA VAL A 525 -18.38 -15.80 0.72
C VAL A 525 -18.08 -17.29 0.44
N PRO A 526 -18.84 -17.97 -0.44
CA PRO A 526 -18.55 -19.33 -0.88
C PRO A 526 -17.17 -19.49 -1.51
N ALA A 527 -16.43 -20.47 -1.03
CA ALA A 527 -15.07 -20.80 -1.46
C ALA A 527 -14.84 -22.33 -1.54
N PRO A 528 -15.69 -23.10 -2.25
CA PRO A 528 -15.58 -24.55 -2.33
C PRO A 528 -14.32 -25.01 -3.08
N PHE A 529 -13.72 -26.13 -2.64
CA PHE A 529 -12.56 -26.79 -3.25
C PHE A 529 -12.39 -28.19 -2.69
N ASP A 530 -11.67 -29.06 -3.39
CA ASP A 530 -11.16 -30.31 -2.81
C ASP A 530 -9.94 -30.03 -1.92
N TYR A 531 -10.15 -29.75 -0.62
CA TYR A 531 -9.05 -29.37 0.29
C TYR A 531 -8.28 -30.56 0.88
N ASP A 532 -8.80 -31.80 0.81
CA ASP A 532 -8.10 -32.99 1.28
C ASP A 532 -7.73 -34.04 0.22
N ARG A 533 -8.04 -33.74 -1.05
CA ARG A 533 -7.69 -34.48 -2.27
C ARG A 533 -8.38 -35.84 -2.39
N ASP A 534 -9.67 -35.90 -2.05
CA ASP A 534 -10.50 -37.10 -2.21
C ASP A 534 -11.21 -37.20 -3.57
N GLY A 535 -11.14 -36.14 -4.39
CA GLY A 535 -11.78 -36.02 -5.69
C GLY A 535 -13.11 -35.27 -5.68
N ARG A 536 -13.45 -34.57 -4.58
CA ARG A 536 -14.71 -33.83 -4.44
C ARG A 536 -14.53 -32.47 -3.77
N ALA A 537 -15.37 -31.53 -4.14
CA ALA A 537 -15.43 -30.23 -3.51
C ALA A 537 -16.02 -30.28 -2.09
N ASP A 538 -15.26 -29.78 -1.14
CA ASP A 538 -15.73 -29.44 0.20
C ASP A 538 -16.57 -28.16 0.14
N ALA A 539 -17.65 -28.11 0.92
CA ALA A 539 -18.31 -26.84 1.21
C ALA A 539 -17.40 -25.98 2.09
N ALA A 540 -17.22 -24.71 1.76
CA ALA A 540 -16.36 -23.81 2.53
C ALA A 540 -16.75 -22.33 2.41
N LEU A 541 -16.58 -21.58 3.50
CA LEU A 541 -16.78 -20.14 3.55
C LEU A 541 -15.48 -19.42 3.92
N LEU A 542 -15.17 -18.37 3.15
CA LEU A 542 -14.19 -17.35 3.49
C LEU A 542 -14.88 -16.22 4.28
N GLN A 543 -14.23 -15.72 5.33
CA GLN A 543 -14.51 -14.42 5.94
C GLN A 543 -13.42 -13.41 5.49
N PRO A 544 -13.69 -12.50 4.53
CA PRO A 544 -12.64 -11.65 3.94
C PRO A 544 -11.88 -10.80 4.97
N ALA A 545 -12.62 -10.09 5.83
CA ALA A 545 -12.07 -9.12 6.79
C ALA A 545 -11.22 -9.73 7.93
N SER A 546 -11.20 -11.05 8.10
CA SER A 546 -10.36 -11.74 9.08
C SER A 546 -9.35 -12.70 8.45
N LYS A 547 -9.43 -12.88 7.13
CA LYS A 547 -8.72 -13.91 6.37
C LYS A 547 -8.87 -15.29 7.04
N LEU A 548 -10.08 -15.62 7.52
CA LEU A 548 -10.42 -16.94 8.05
C LEU A 548 -11.20 -17.74 7.00
N ARG A 549 -10.93 -19.04 6.93
CA ARG A 549 -11.67 -20.00 6.10
C ARG A 549 -12.18 -21.15 6.97
N TYR A 550 -13.47 -21.43 6.83
CA TYR A 550 -14.16 -22.56 7.41
C TYR A 550 -14.41 -23.58 6.29
N VAL A 551 -13.94 -24.82 6.45
CA VAL A 551 -14.08 -25.91 5.45
C VAL A 551 -14.84 -27.06 6.10
N GLN A 552 -15.88 -27.59 5.47
CA GLN A 552 -16.58 -28.82 5.88
C GLN A 552 -16.28 -29.90 4.86
N ARG A 553 -15.45 -30.88 5.25
CA ARG A 553 -14.88 -31.82 4.28
C ARG A 553 -15.88 -32.89 3.84
N SER A 554 -15.89 -33.18 2.55
CA SER A 554 -16.74 -34.20 1.92
C SER A 554 -16.43 -35.60 2.49
N SER A 555 -15.14 -35.89 2.66
CA SER A 555 -14.58 -37.19 3.02
C SER A 555 -15.01 -37.75 4.38
N ASP A 556 -15.09 -36.89 5.42
CA ASP A 556 -15.42 -37.30 6.80
C ASP A 556 -16.36 -36.35 7.56
N GLY A 557 -16.91 -35.33 6.88
CA GLY A 557 -17.88 -34.39 7.44
C GLY A 557 -17.32 -33.41 8.48
N ARG A 558 -16.01 -33.46 8.81
CA ARG A 558 -15.41 -32.58 9.82
C ARG A 558 -15.32 -31.15 9.30
N THR A 559 -15.73 -30.20 10.16
CA THR A 559 -15.42 -28.78 9.94
C THR A 559 -14.04 -28.42 10.48
N LEU A 560 -13.20 -27.81 9.65
CA LEU A 560 -11.91 -27.23 10.01
C LEU A 560 -11.99 -25.70 9.92
N GLN A 561 -11.39 -25.01 10.89
CA GLN A 561 -11.09 -23.58 10.78
C GLN A 561 -9.61 -23.43 10.45
N THR A 562 -9.30 -22.65 9.42
CA THR A 562 -7.94 -22.42 8.93
C THR A 562 -7.74 -20.95 8.60
N THR A 563 -6.51 -20.45 8.64
CA THR A 563 -6.17 -19.17 8.02
C THR A 563 -6.31 -19.29 6.50
N ALA A 564 -6.95 -18.31 5.88
CA ALA A 564 -7.05 -18.20 4.43
C ALA A 564 -5.71 -17.77 3.83
N LEU A 565 -5.44 -18.24 2.62
CA LEU A 565 -4.24 -17.93 1.87
C LEU A 565 -4.48 -16.67 1.01
N GLY A 566 -4.51 -15.50 1.67
CA GLY A 566 -4.78 -14.21 1.03
C GLY A 566 -6.25 -13.78 1.08
N ASN A 567 -6.58 -12.78 0.26
CA ASN A 567 -7.88 -12.07 0.25
C ASN A 567 -8.88 -12.65 -0.78
N LEU A 568 -8.57 -13.76 -1.47
CA LEU A 568 -9.40 -14.24 -2.58
C LEU A 568 -10.70 -14.92 -2.14
N THR A 569 -11.78 -14.52 -2.79
CA THR A 569 -13.13 -15.12 -2.70
C THR A 569 -13.21 -16.56 -3.21
N GLN A 570 -12.24 -17.04 -3.97
CA GLN A 570 -12.19 -18.41 -4.46
C GLN A 570 -10.81 -19.06 -4.20
N PRO A 571 -10.79 -20.37 -3.87
CA PRO A 571 -9.59 -21.21 -3.79
C PRO A 571 -9.21 -21.74 -5.18
N ILE A 572 -7.96 -21.54 -5.58
CA ILE A 572 -7.58 -21.62 -6.99
C ILE A 572 -6.16 -22.20 -7.10
N ASP A 573 -5.94 -23.13 -8.02
CA ASP A 573 -4.65 -23.77 -8.28
C ASP A 573 -3.99 -23.12 -9.51
N PHE A 574 -2.94 -22.32 -9.33
CA PHE A 574 -2.28 -21.56 -10.40
C PHE A 574 -1.02 -22.24 -10.95
N ASP A 575 -0.44 -23.24 -10.27
CA ASP A 575 0.74 -23.97 -10.76
C ASP A 575 0.49 -25.44 -11.17
N GLY A 576 -0.67 -25.99 -10.81
CA GLY A 576 -1.15 -27.32 -11.19
C GLY A 576 -0.73 -28.43 -10.23
N ASP A 577 -0.35 -28.14 -8.98
CA ASP A 577 0.07 -29.17 -8.02
C ASP A 577 -1.09 -29.96 -7.36
N GLY A 578 -2.32 -29.46 -7.48
CA GLY A 578 -3.54 -29.93 -6.83
C GLY A 578 -3.84 -29.24 -5.49
N LYS A 579 -3.47 -27.96 -5.30
CA LYS A 579 -3.72 -27.20 -4.06
C LYS A 579 -4.34 -25.84 -4.38
N PRO A 580 -5.10 -25.26 -3.44
CA PRO A 580 -5.43 -23.85 -3.50
C PRO A 580 -4.20 -23.02 -3.13
N ASP A 581 -3.69 -22.27 -4.09
CA ASP A 581 -2.59 -21.32 -3.92
C ASP A 581 -3.00 -20.11 -3.08
N ARG A 582 -1.99 -19.41 -2.53
CA ARG A 582 -2.18 -18.02 -2.14
C ARG A 582 -2.21 -17.15 -3.39
N ALA A 583 -3.29 -16.42 -3.58
CA ALA A 583 -3.32 -15.29 -4.50
C ALA A 583 -4.22 -14.17 -3.96
N GLU A 584 -4.07 -12.97 -4.50
CA GLU A 584 -4.83 -11.78 -4.10
C GLU A 584 -5.14 -10.93 -5.33
N TYR A 585 -6.35 -10.38 -5.41
CA TYR A 585 -6.68 -9.34 -6.38
C TYR A 585 -6.84 -8.00 -5.66
N TRP A 586 -6.17 -6.95 -6.16
CA TRP A 586 -6.23 -5.59 -5.63
C TRP A 586 -6.99 -4.67 -6.60
N PRO A 587 -8.27 -4.32 -6.32
CA PRO A 587 -9.08 -3.51 -7.25
C PRO A 587 -8.50 -2.12 -7.52
N ALA A 588 -7.86 -1.50 -6.53
CA ALA A 588 -7.30 -0.14 -6.61
C ALA A 588 -6.14 -0.01 -7.61
N THR A 589 -5.45 -1.11 -7.94
CA THR A 589 -4.41 -1.14 -8.98
C THR A 589 -4.75 -2.06 -10.16
N ALA A 590 -5.84 -2.83 -10.07
CA ALA A 590 -6.25 -3.91 -10.97
C ALA A 590 -5.22 -5.06 -11.09
N GLU A 591 -4.60 -5.44 -9.97
CA GLU A 591 -3.50 -6.41 -9.96
C GLU A 591 -3.87 -7.73 -9.28
N TRP A 592 -3.71 -8.83 -10.02
CA TRP A 592 -3.53 -10.17 -9.45
C TRP A 592 -2.10 -10.32 -8.93
N ASN A 593 -1.95 -10.78 -7.69
CA ASN A 593 -0.69 -11.12 -7.05
C ASN A 593 -0.74 -12.61 -6.68
N ILE A 594 -0.04 -13.47 -7.43
CA ILE A 594 -0.16 -14.94 -7.34
C ILE A 594 1.11 -15.55 -6.75
N TYR A 595 0.99 -16.26 -5.62
CA TYR A 595 2.10 -16.76 -4.78
C TYR A 595 2.17 -18.30 -4.78
N SER A 596 2.20 -18.93 -5.95
CA SER A 596 2.24 -20.41 -6.11
C SER A 596 3.58 -21.02 -5.70
N GLY A 597 3.78 -21.23 -4.39
CA GLY A 597 5.06 -21.65 -3.81
C GLY A 597 6.23 -20.66 -3.99
N LEU A 598 6.01 -19.51 -4.63
CA LEU A 598 7.04 -18.53 -4.97
C LEU A 598 7.29 -17.51 -3.85
N THR A 599 8.57 -17.14 -3.67
CA THR A 599 9.01 -16.06 -2.76
C THR A 599 8.75 -14.64 -3.28
N ARG A 600 8.19 -14.50 -4.48
CA ARG A 600 7.64 -13.24 -5.02
C ARG A 600 6.34 -13.57 -5.76
N PRO A 601 5.29 -12.75 -5.66
CA PRO A 601 4.09 -12.97 -6.46
C PRO A 601 4.38 -12.77 -7.95
N VAL A 602 3.71 -13.55 -8.80
CA VAL A 602 3.49 -13.18 -10.19
C VAL A 602 2.45 -12.07 -10.20
N VAL A 603 2.87 -10.85 -10.53
CA VAL A 603 1.99 -9.67 -10.57
C VAL A 603 1.43 -9.51 -11.98
N LEU A 604 0.11 -9.62 -12.14
CA LEU A 604 -0.60 -9.52 -13.40
C LEU A 604 -1.65 -8.40 -13.34
N GLN A 605 -1.37 -7.30 -14.03
CA GLN A 605 -2.34 -6.25 -14.35
C GLN A 605 -3.46 -6.82 -15.22
N LEU A 606 -4.70 -6.83 -14.72
CA LEU A 606 -5.86 -7.37 -15.42
C LEU A 606 -7.17 -6.70 -14.95
N GLY A 607 -7.91 -6.13 -15.91
CA GLY A 607 -9.09 -5.29 -15.64
C GLY A 607 -8.76 -3.80 -15.80
N SER A 608 -9.39 -2.96 -14.99
CA SER A 608 -9.12 -1.52 -14.92
C SER A 608 -9.34 -0.99 -13.51
N ALA A 609 -8.38 -0.23 -12.97
CA ALA A 609 -8.48 0.37 -11.63
C ALA A 609 -9.64 1.38 -11.48
N ALA A 610 -10.28 1.78 -12.59
CA ALA A 610 -11.46 2.64 -12.60
C ALA A 610 -12.80 1.87 -12.72
N ALA A 611 -12.76 0.53 -12.82
CA ALA A 611 -13.93 -0.33 -13.06
C ALA A 611 -14.21 -1.27 -11.88
N GLU A 612 -15.43 -1.81 -11.83
CA GLU A 612 -15.76 -2.96 -10.98
C GLU A 612 -15.17 -4.22 -11.61
N ASN A 613 -14.11 -4.78 -11.00
CA ASN A 613 -13.52 -6.06 -11.42
C ASN A 613 -13.78 -7.10 -10.33
N VAL A 614 -14.55 -8.13 -10.63
CA VAL A 614 -14.79 -9.28 -9.75
C VAL A 614 -13.78 -10.38 -10.11
N PRO A 615 -12.94 -10.88 -9.18
CA PRO A 615 -12.01 -11.97 -9.47
C PRO A 615 -12.77 -13.28 -9.74
N VAL A 616 -12.44 -13.95 -10.84
CA VAL A 616 -13.15 -15.14 -11.38
C VAL A 616 -12.17 -16.12 -12.03
N ALA A 617 -10.98 -16.28 -11.46
CA ALA A 617 -9.92 -17.14 -11.98
C ALA A 617 -10.30 -18.64 -11.94
N GLY A 618 -9.67 -19.41 -12.82
CA GLY A 618 -9.98 -20.83 -13.09
C GLY A 618 -9.37 -21.24 -14.44
N ASP A 619 -9.22 -22.53 -14.73
CA ASP A 619 -8.64 -22.98 -16.00
C ASP A 619 -9.66 -22.80 -17.14
N TYR A 620 -9.54 -21.78 -17.99
CA TYR A 620 -10.45 -21.57 -19.14
C TYR A 620 -9.88 -22.11 -20.47
N ASP A 621 -8.70 -22.72 -20.48
CA ASP A 621 -7.98 -23.09 -21.71
C ASP A 621 -7.56 -24.58 -21.77
N GLY A 622 -7.57 -25.26 -20.63
CA GLY A 622 -7.40 -26.69 -20.43
C GLY A 622 -5.94 -27.13 -20.33
N ASP A 623 -5.06 -26.31 -19.74
CA ASP A 623 -3.64 -26.67 -19.52
C ASP A 623 -3.35 -27.32 -18.16
N GLY A 624 -4.39 -27.44 -17.30
CA GLY A 624 -4.29 -28.00 -15.95
C GLY A 624 -3.91 -26.96 -14.90
N ARG A 625 -4.06 -25.67 -15.19
CA ARG A 625 -3.78 -24.55 -14.28
C ARG A 625 -4.80 -23.46 -14.43
N SER A 626 -5.03 -22.73 -13.35
CA SER A 626 -5.97 -21.63 -13.36
C SER A 626 -5.43 -20.40 -14.09
N ASP A 627 -6.24 -19.83 -14.98
CA ASP A 627 -5.99 -18.53 -15.58
C ASP A 627 -6.33 -17.41 -14.60
N ALA A 628 -5.54 -16.33 -14.61
CA ALA A 628 -5.95 -15.10 -13.93
C ALA A 628 -7.10 -14.45 -14.71
N ALA A 629 -8.25 -14.21 -14.07
CA ALA A 629 -9.43 -13.67 -14.75
C ALA A 629 -10.25 -12.70 -13.90
N VAL A 630 -10.88 -11.72 -14.55
CA VAL A 630 -11.83 -10.79 -13.94
C VAL A 630 -13.12 -10.67 -14.76
N PHE A 631 -14.24 -10.53 -14.08
CA PHE A 631 -15.54 -10.17 -14.67
C PHE A 631 -15.84 -8.71 -14.36
N VAL A 632 -16.30 -7.96 -15.36
CA VAL A 632 -16.65 -6.53 -15.25
C VAL A 632 -18.17 -6.38 -15.38
N PRO A 633 -18.93 -6.21 -14.28
CA PRO A 633 -20.40 -6.23 -14.32
C PRO A 633 -21.02 -5.12 -15.19
N GLU A 634 -20.43 -3.92 -15.17
CA GLU A 634 -20.87 -2.72 -15.90
C GLU A 634 -21.18 -3.01 -17.38
N ASN A 635 -20.35 -3.82 -18.04
CA ASN A 635 -20.46 -4.18 -19.46
C ASN A 635 -20.52 -5.70 -19.71
N SER A 636 -20.61 -6.50 -18.64
CA SER A 636 -20.55 -7.97 -18.64
C SER A 636 -19.36 -8.58 -19.40
N THR A 637 -18.19 -7.94 -19.35
CA THR A 637 -16.97 -8.45 -20.00
C THR A 637 -16.18 -9.33 -19.04
N TRP A 638 -15.95 -10.57 -19.44
CA TRP A 638 -14.95 -11.46 -18.86
C TRP A 638 -13.61 -11.18 -19.53
N ILE A 639 -12.56 -10.99 -18.73
CA ILE A 639 -11.19 -10.73 -19.17
C ILE A 639 -10.31 -11.81 -18.54
N VAL A 640 -9.84 -12.75 -19.34
CA VAL A 640 -9.03 -13.90 -18.91
C VAL A 640 -7.61 -13.72 -19.45
N ARG A 641 -6.58 -13.94 -18.63
CA ARG A 641 -5.17 -13.96 -19.05
C ARG A 641 -4.58 -15.35 -18.81
N ARG A 642 -4.26 -16.04 -19.91
CA ARG A 642 -4.04 -17.48 -19.89
C ARG A 642 -2.73 -17.91 -19.23
N SER A 643 -2.76 -19.01 -18.50
CA SER A 643 -1.62 -19.74 -17.95
C SER A 643 -0.63 -20.15 -19.05
N SER A 644 -1.16 -20.82 -20.09
CA SER A 644 -0.42 -21.55 -21.10
C SER A 644 0.46 -20.69 -22.01
N ASP A 645 -0.04 -19.51 -22.41
CA ASP A 645 0.65 -18.61 -23.35
C ASP A 645 0.58 -17.11 -23.01
N GLY A 646 0.02 -16.75 -21.86
CA GLY A 646 -0.04 -15.37 -21.37
C GLY A 646 -0.94 -14.43 -22.18
N ARG A 647 -1.67 -14.91 -23.19
CA ARG A 647 -2.58 -14.06 -23.98
C ARG A 647 -3.79 -13.64 -23.15
N VAL A 648 -4.26 -12.42 -23.38
CA VAL A 648 -5.53 -11.93 -22.85
C VAL A 648 -6.66 -12.23 -23.83
N VAL A 649 -7.72 -12.86 -23.35
CA VAL A 649 -8.97 -13.13 -24.05
C VAL A 649 -10.07 -12.30 -23.39
N GLN A 650 -10.87 -11.61 -24.21
CA GLN A 650 -12.04 -10.87 -23.74
C GLN A 650 -13.31 -11.47 -24.32
N ARG A 651 -14.35 -11.61 -23.49
CA ARG A 651 -15.64 -12.20 -23.86
C ARG A 651 -16.79 -11.48 -23.15
N ILE A 652 -17.69 -10.86 -23.90
CA ILE A 652 -18.94 -10.34 -23.35
C ILE A 652 -19.90 -11.54 -23.15
N PHE A 653 -20.36 -11.73 -21.92
CA PHE A 653 -21.38 -12.71 -21.55
C PHE A 653 -22.08 -12.26 -20.26
N GLY A 654 -23.37 -11.96 -20.36
CA GLY A 654 -24.21 -11.41 -19.28
C GLY A 654 -25.12 -10.29 -19.78
N LEU A 655 -25.77 -9.58 -18.84
CA LEU A 655 -26.52 -8.35 -19.12
C LEU A 655 -25.82 -7.15 -18.45
N ALA A 656 -25.34 -6.22 -19.27
CA ALA A 656 -24.57 -5.05 -18.83
C ALA A 656 -25.33 -4.23 -17.78
N GLY A 657 -24.70 -3.94 -16.64
CA GLY A 657 -25.31 -3.25 -15.50
C GLY A 657 -26.36 -4.06 -14.74
N GLY A 658 -26.51 -5.36 -15.03
CA GLY A 658 -27.38 -6.28 -14.31
C GLY A 658 -26.79 -6.76 -12.99
N SER A 659 -27.65 -7.15 -12.05
CA SER A 659 -27.26 -7.75 -10.76
C SER A 659 -26.92 -9.25 -10.89
N ASP A 660 -26.14 -9.61 -11.91
CA ASP A 660 -25.75 -10.99 -12.20
C ASP A 660 -24.43 -11.32 -11.51
N LEU A 661 -24.41 -12.39 -10.71
CA LEU A 661 -23.24 -12.84 -9.97
C LEU A 661 -22.44 -13.84 -10.83
N PRO A 662 -21.12 -13.69 -11.03
CA PRO A 662 -20.32 -14.70 -11.72
C PRO A 662 -20.30 -16.01 -10.94
N ALA A 663 -20.38 -17.12 -11.68
CA ALA A 663 -20.41 -18.47 -11.15
C ALA A 663 -19.56 -19.45 -11.98
N PRO A 664 -18.28 -19.13 -12.29
CA PRO A 664 -17.42 -19.98 -13.12
C PRO A 664 -17.18 -21.36 -12.48
N ALA A 665 -17.37 -22.42 -13.26
CA ALA A 665 -17.07 -23.82 -12.96
C ALA A 665 -17.15 -24.65 -14.26
N ASP A 666 -16.70 -25.90 -14.30
CA ASP A 666 -16.92 -26.79 -15.46
C ASP A 666 -18.29 -27.47 -15.36
N TYR A 667 -19.31 -27.01 -16.10
CA TYR A 667 -20.65 -27.62 -16.06
C TYR A 667 -20.92 -28.58 -17.23
N ASP A 668 -19.90 -29.04 -17.97
CA ASP A 668 -20.06 -30.10 -18.97
C ASP A 668 -18.98 -31.22 -18.97
N GLY A 669 -17.97 -31.10 -18.11
CA GLY A 669 -16.95 -32.10 -17.80
C GLY A 669 -15.85 -32.22 -18.86
N ASP A 670 -15.42 -31.10 -19.47
CA ASP A 670 -14.33 -31.08 -20.48
C ASP A 670 -12.94 -30.76 -19.92
N GLY A 671 -12.85 -30.50 -18.62
CA GLY A 671 -11.65 -30.07 -17.92
C GLY A 671 -11.43 -28.55 -18.01
N ARG A 672 -12.48 -27.76 -18.24
CA ARG A 672 -12.39 -26.29 -18.36
C ARG A 672 -13.55 -25.56 -17.71
N THR A 673 -13.24 -24.36 -17.26
CA THR A 673 -14.14 -23.40 -16.66
C THR A 673 -15.08 -22.80 -17.70
N ASP A 674 -16.39 -23.00 -17.51
CA ASP A 674 -17.43 -22.33 -18.28
C ASP A 674 -17.56 -20.85 -17.89
N PHE A 675 -18.02 -20.04 -18.85
CA PHE A 675 -18.52 -18.70 -18.54
C PHE A 675 -19.95 -18.82 -18.02
N ALA A 676 -20.17 -18.56 -16.73
CA ALA A 676 -21.46 -18.75 -16.09
C ALA A 676 -21.86 -17.62 -15.12
N LEU A 677 -23.16 -17.36 -15.02
CA LEU A 677 -23.77 -16.28 -14.22
C LEU A 677 -25.03 -16.76 -13.50
N PHE A 678 -25.22 -16.32 -12.25
CA PHE A 678 -26.43 -16.52 -11.47
C PHE A 678 -27.17 -15.20 -11.22
N ARG A 679 -28.47 -15.17 -11.55
CA ARG A 679 -29.38 -14.04 -11.32
C ARG A 679 -30.31 -14.35 -10.16
N ALA A 680 -29.96 -13.87 -8.97
CA ALA A 680 -30.72 -14.10 -7.74
C ALA A 680 -32.19 -13.65 -7.83
N SER A 681 -32.49 -12.55 -8.54
CA SER A 681 -33.85 -12.00 -8.66
C SER A 681 -34.85 -12.91 -9.38
N SER A 682 -34.39 -13.80 -10.27
CA SER A 682 -35.23 -14.78 -10.99
C SER A 682 -34.87 -16.24 -10.73
N ALA A 683 -33.83 -16.49 -9.91
CA ALA A 683 -33.18 -17.78 -9.71
C ALA A 683 -32.75 -18.46 -11.03
N GLN A 684 -32.26 -17.67 -11.98
CA GLN A 684 -31.77 -18.15 -13.28
C GLN A 684 -30.25 -18.30 -13.30
N TRP A 685 -29.80 -19.40 -13.87
CA TRP A 685 -28.41 -19.69 -14.17
C TRP A 685 -28.21 -19.61 -15.69
N PHE A 686 -27.25 -18.82 -16.13
CA PHE A 686 -26.86 -18.69 -17.54
C PHE A 686 -25.47 -19.30 -17.67
N ILE A 687 -25.37 -20.47 -18.30
CA ILE A 687 -24.14 -21.26 -18.41
C ILE A 687 -23.74 -21.33 -19.87
N ARG A 688 -22.46 -21.08 -20.18
CA ARG A 688 -21.91 -21.21 -21.54
C ARG A 688 -20.75 -22.19 -21.58
N SER A 689 -21.07 -23.36 -22.14
CA SER A 689 -20.19 -24.50 -22.39
C SER A 689 -18.86 -24.10 -23.06
N SER A 690 -17.75 -24.50 -22.45
CA SER A 690 -16.38 -24.49 -22.98
C SER A 690 -16.28 -25.34 -24.25
N ARG A 691 -16.82 -26.56 -24.20
CA ARG A 691 -16.72 -27.62 -25.21
C ARG A 691 -17.48 -27.29 -26.50
N SER A 692 -18.67 -26.73 -26.39
CA SER A 692 -19.57 -26.45 -27.53
C SER A 692 -19.66 -24.96 -27.89
N GLY A 693 -19.40 -24.07 -26.93
CA GLY A 693 -19.62 -22.63 -27.08
C GLY A 693 -21.10 -22.20 -27.00
N GLU A 694 -22.04 -23.14 -26.88
CA GLU A 694 -23.48 -22.91 -26.73
C GLU A 694 -23.85 -22.44 -25.31
N GLY A 695 -24.98 -21.74 -25.19
CA GLY A 695 -25.50 -21.24 -23.92
C GLY A 695 -26.78 -21.95 -23.50
N ARG A 696 -26.83 -22.45 -22.26
CA ARG A 696 -28.04 -22.99 -21.62
C ARG A 696 -28.52 -22.09 -20.49
N VAL A 697 -29.83 -22.07 -20.26
CA VAL A 697 -30.46 -21.34 -19.16
C VAL A 697 -31.23 -22.32 -18.29
N GLU A 698 -30.87 -22.38 -17.02
CA GLU A 698 -31.51 -23.23 -16.02
C GLU A 698 -32.19 -22.37 -14.95
N GLN A 699 -33.26 -22.87 -14.33
CA GLN A 699 -33.94 -22.16 -13.25
C GLN A 699 -33.90 -23.02 -11.98
N TRP A 700 -33.11 -22.59 -10.99
CA TRP A 700 -32.90 -23.32 -9.75
C TRP A 700 -32.45 -22.39 -8.62
N GLY A 701 -32.97 -22.64 -7.41
CA GLY A 701 -32.95 -21.72 -6.28
C GLY A 701 -34.30 -21.02 -6.08
N ALA A 702 -34.36 -20.06 -5.15
CA ALA A 702 -35.56 -19.30 -4.83
C ALA A 702 -35.48 -17.86 -5.39
N PRO A 703 -36.38 -17.44 -6.30
CA PRO A 703 -36.35 -16.09 -6.89
C PRO A 703 -36.45 -14.99 -5.83
N GLY A 704 -35.51 -14.05 -5.85
CA GLY A 704 -35.42 -12.95 -4.89
C GLY A 704 -34.90 -13.35 -3.51
N ALA A 705 -34.44 -14.59 -3.31
CA ALA A 705 -33.65 -14.94 -2.13
C ALA A 705 -32.28 -14.25 -2.19
N ASN A 706 -31.74 -13.90 -1.02
CA ASN A 706 -30.36 -13.50 -0.90
C ASN A 706 -29.48 -14.76 -0.95
N ALA A 707 -28.91 -15.05 -2.12
CA ALA A 707 -28.18 -16.28 -2.38
C ALA A 707 -26.92 -16.01 -3.22
N LEU A 708 -25.82 -16.67 -2.86
CA LEU A 708 -24.54 -16.61 -3.56
C LEU A 708 -24.29 -17.93 -4.33
N PRO A 709 -23.81 -17.89 -5.58
CA PRO A 709 -23.42 -19.08 -6.31
C PRO A 709 -22.22 -19.75 -5.64
N ALA A 710 -22.21 -21.08 -5.66
CA ALA A 710 -21.21 -21.91 -5.01
C ALA A 710 -20.90 -23.19 -5.82
N ALA A 711 -21.05 -23.13 -7.15
CA ALA A 711 -20.92 -24.30 -8.01
C ALA A 711 -19.51 -24.93 -7.96
N ALA A 712 -19.47 -26.25 -7.88
CA ALA A 712 -18.28 -27.10 -7.86
C ALA A 712 -18.71 -28.57 -8.05
N ASP A 713 -17.76 -29.48 -8.30
CA ASP A 713 -18.00 -30.94 -8.36
C ASP A 713 -18.06 -31.52 -6.94
N TYR A 714 -19.27 -31.75 -6.40
CA TYR A 714 -19.45 -32.26 -5.02
C TYR A 714 -19.61 -33.80 -4.96
N ASP A 715 -19.99 -34.46 -6.07
CA ASP A 715 -20.19 -35.91 -6.08
C ASP A 715 -19.08 -36.73 -6.76
N GLY A 716 -18.15 -36.06 -7.45
CA GLY A 716 -16.87 -36.58 -7.94
C GLY A 716 -16.94 -37.15 -9.36
N ASP A 717 -17.80 -36.58 -10.23
CA ASP A 717 -18.05 -37.06 -11.60
C ASP A 717 -17.20 -36.34 -12.66
N GLY A 718 -16.57 -35.22 -12.31
CA GLY A 718 -15.81 -34.32 -13.19
C GLY A 718 -16.60 -33.10 -13.67
N SER A 719 -17.88 -32.99 -13.33
CA SER A 719 -18.77 -31.86 -13.65
C SER A 719 -19.18 -31.10 -12.38
N ALA A 720 -19.54 -29.83 -12.51
CA ALA A 720 -19.95 -28.99 -11.38
C ALA A 720 -21.48 -28.94 -11.20
N GLU A 721 -21.93 -29.23 -9.97
CA GLU A 721 -23.32 -29.03 -9.57
C GLU A 721 -23.64 -27.54 -9.43
N LEU A 722 -24.88 -27.18 -9.76
CA LEU A 722 -25.44 -25.90 -9.33
C LEU A 722 -25.61 -25.94 -7.81
N ALA A 723 -24.94 -25.01 -7.11
CA ALA A 723 -25.03 -24.90 -5.66
C ALA A 723 -25.19 -23.43 -5.21
N LEU A 724 -25.92 -23.23 -4.11
CA LEU A 724 -26.21 -21.93 -3.51
C LEU A 724 -25.92 -21.93 -2.02
N TYR A 725 -25.24 -20.88 -1.56
CA TYR A 725 -25.18 -20.49 -0.15
C TYR A 725 -26.19 -19.38 0.13
N LEU A 726 -26.92 -19.49 1.23
CA LEU A 726 -27.92 -18.54 1.69
C LEU A 726 -27.41 -17.84 2.96
N PRO A 727 -26.86 -16.61 2.92
CA PRO A 727 -26.29 -15.95 4.10
C PRO A 727 -27.29 -15.77 5.25
N ASP A 728 -28.57 -15.54 4.92
CA ASP A 728 -29.66 -15.27 5.87
C ASP A 728 -29.92 -16.46 6.82
N SER A 729 -29.99 -17.68 6.27
CA SER A 729 -30.20 -18.94 7.02
C SER A 729 -28.90 -19.69 7.32
N ARG A 730 -27.82 -19.35 6.60
CA ARG A 730 -26.50 -20.02 6.57
C ARG A 730 -26.55 -21.43 6.01
N GLU A 731 -27.57 -21.73 5.23
CA GLU A 731 -27.74 -23.01 4.55
C GLU A 731 -26.87 -23.07 3.29
N TRP A 732 -26.25 -24.22 3.05
CA TRP A 732 -25.56 -24.55 1.81
C TRP A 732 -26.37 -25.62 1.10
N THR A 733 -26.69 -25.43 -0.17
CA THR A 733 -27.56 -26.32 -0.93
C THR A 733 -26.91 -26.67 -2.26
N VAL A 734 -26.89 -27.96 -2.59
CA VAL A 734 -26.35 -28.50 -3.85
C VAL A 734 -27.49 -29.16 -4.62
N ARG A 735 -27.53 -29.00 -5.94
CA ARG A 735 -28.45 -29.72 -6.82
C ARG A 735 -27.79 -31.02 -7.31
N THR A 736 -28.29 -32.16 -6.88
CA THR A 736 -27.81 -33.47 -7.36
C THR A 736 -28.19 -33.73 -8.83
N ALA A 737 -27.49 -34.66 -9.48
CA ALA A 737 -27.72 -35.06 -10.88
C ALA A 737 -29.17 -35.50 -11.19
N ASP A 738 -29.92 -35.97 -10.19
CA ASP A 738 -31.34 -36.33 -10.31
C ASP A 738 -32.31 -35.14 -10.16
N GLY A 739 -31.79 -33.92 -10.05
CA GLY A 739 -32.54 -32.68 -9.91
C GLY A 739 -33.05 -32.37 -8.50
N LYS A 740 -32.77 -33.21 -7.50
CA LYS A 740 -33.12 -32.91 -6.10
C LYS A 740 -32.19 -31.86 -5.49
N THR A 741 -32.56 -31.37 -4.33
CA THR A 741 -31.77 -30.41 -3.53
C THR A 741 -31.27 -31.12 -2.27
N HIS A 742 -29.95 -31.16 -2.11
CA HIS A 742 -29.27 -31.76 -0.98
C HIS A 742 -28.68 -30.63 -0.11
N PRO A 743 -29.18 -30.42 1.13
CA PRO A 743 -28.60 -29.44 2.04
C PRO A 743 -27.33 -30.01 2.70
N LEU A 744 -26.22 -29.28 2.59
CA LEU A 744 -25.00 -29.56 3.34
C LEU A 744 -25.08 -28.85 4.69
N ALA A 745 -24.79 -29.58 5.78
CA ALA A 745 -24.99 -29.15 7.16
C ALA A 745 -23.87 -28.20 7.66
N PHE A 746 -23.70 -27.07 6.95
CA PHE A 746 -22.64 -26.10 7.20
C PHE A 746 -23.01 -25.07 8.28
N GLY A 747 -24.26 -24.58 8.23
CA GLY A 747 -24.80 -23.57 9.15
C GLY A 747 -25.54 -24.14 10.35
N SER A 748 -25.86 -23.25 11.30
CA SER A 748 -26.59 -23.48 12.57
C SER A 748 -25.95 -24.42 13.62
N ALA A 749 -25.19 -25.44 13.20
CA ALA A 749 -24.63 -26.45 14.10
C ALA A 749 -23.26 -26.10 14.73
N ASN A 750 -22.58 -25.05 14.26
CA ASN A 750 -21.20 -24.73 14.64
C ASN A 750 -21.08 -23.47 15.51
N SER A 751 -20.59 -23.63 16.74
CA SER A 751 -20.39 -22.55 17.72
C SER A 751 -19.42 -21.46 17.24
N ALA A 752 -18.41 -21.76 16.40
CA ALA A 752 -17.47 -20.76 15.89
C ALA A 752 -18.13 -19.81 14.88
N ILE A 753 -19.00 -20.34 14.01
CA ILE A 753 -19.79 -19.57 13.03
C ILE A 753 -20.98 -18.87 13.72
N ALA A 754 -21.43 -19.35 14.88
CA ALA A 754 -22.40 -18.65 15.73
C ALA A 754 -21.77 -17.52 16.57
N ALA A 755 -20.50 -17.65 16.98
CA ALA A 755 -19.80 -16.66 17.80
C ALA A 755 -19.51 -15.34 17.07
N SER A 756 -19.30 -15.39 15.75
CA SER A 756 -19.16 -14.19 14.89
C SER A 756 -20.48 -13.46 14.60
N VAL A 757 -21.62 -13.98 15.08
CA VAL A 757 -22.98 -13.50 14.76
C VAL A 757 -23.68 -12.86 15.95
N ALA A 758 -23.40 -13.28 17.18
CA ALA A 758 -23.94 -12.62 18.37
C ALA A 758 -23.42 -11.17 18.43
N LEU A 759 -24.32 -10.19 18.68
CA LEU A 759 -24.02 -8.74 18.74
C LEU A 759 -22.65 -8.48 19.39
N PRO A 760 -21.59 -8.25 18.61
CA PRO A 760 -20.28 -8.59 19.13
C PRO A 760 -19.72 -7.49 20.01
N ALA A 761 -18.97 -7.91 21.03
CA ALA A 761 -18.02 -7.03 21.70
C ALA A 761 -17.04 -6.40 20.68
N ALA A 762 -16.38 -5.31 21.05
CA ALA A 762 -15.35 -4.72 20.21
C ALA A 762 -14.28 -5.77 19.84
N GLY A 763 -14.11 -6.04 18.54
CA GLY A 763 -13.12 -6.98 18.01
C GLY A 763 -13.61 -8.07 17.06
N ALA A 764 -14.92 -8.29 16.87
CA ALA A 764 -15.37 -9.26 15.85
C ALA A 764 -15.37 -8.66 14.42
N PRO A 765 -14.99 -9.42 13.37
CA PRO A 765 -14.94 -8.92 12.00
C PRO A 765 -16.35 -8.86 11.39
N LEU A 766 -16.76 -7.66 11.00
CA LEU A 766 -18.07 -7.35 10.43
C LEU A 766 -17.92 -6.68 9.06
N ASN A 767 -19.03 -6.44 8.36
CA ASN A 767 -19.04 -5.56 7.18
C ASN A 767 -18.78 -4.10 7.62
N GLN A 768 -17.66 -3.49 7.20
CA GLN A 768 -17.25 -2.14 7.62
C GLN A 768 -16.91 -1.24 6.44
N MET A 769 -17.18 0.06 6.55
CA MET A 769 -16.61 1.10 5.70
C MET A 769 -16.00 2.19 6.57
N TYR A 770 -14.76 2.59 6.29
CA TYR A 770 -14.02 3.63 7.02
C TYR A 770 -14.04 4.95 6.24
N PHE A 771 -14.19 6.06 6.95
CA PHE A 771 -14.27 7.39 6.36
C PHE A 771 -13.30 8.35 7.07
N ALA A 772 -12.62 9.16 6.27
CA ALA A 772 -11.90 10.34 6.73
C ALA A 772 -12.65 11.60 6.29
N ILE A 773 -12.59 12.62 7.14
CA ILE A 773 -13.04 13.97 6.87
C ILE A 773 -11.83 14.84 6.55
N ASP A 774 -12.01 15.88 5.76
CA ASP A 774 -10.98 16.89 5.57
C ASP A 774 -10.70 17.65 6.88
N ASP A 775 -9.47 17.60 7.40
CA ASP A 775 -9.06 18.28 8.64
C ASP A 775 -9.44 19.78 8.69
N GLY A 776 -9.51 20.46 7.54
CA GLY A 776 -9.92 21.87 7.47
C GLY A 776 -11.42 22.05 7.62
N PHE A 777 -12.23 21.08 7.18
CA PHE A 777 -13.65 21.05 7.54
C PHE A 777 -13.83 20.82 9.04
N TYR A 778 -13.20 19.80 9.65
CA TYR A 778 -13.34 19.53 11.10
C TYR A 778 -12.16 18.70 11.62
N PHE A 779 -11.58 19.11 12.76
CA PHE A 779 -10.45 18.43 13.41
C PHE A 779 -10.34 18.86 14.89
N ASP A 780 -9.95 17.94 15.78
CA ASP A 780 -9.82 18.14 17.25
C ASP A 780 -11.07 18.76 17.94
N GLY A 781 -12.26 18.42 17.43
CA GLY A 781 -13.53 18.70 18.07
C GLY A 781 -14.14 20.10 17.87
N GLY A 782 -15.06 20.46 18.77
CA GLY A 782 -15.61 21.81 18.91
C GLY A 782 -17.15 21.91 18.93
N ALA A 783 -17.85 21.27 17.99
CA ALA A 783 -19.31 21.39 17.86
C ALA A 783 -19.95 20.06 17.43
N PRO A 784 -21.19 19.75 17.81
CA PRO A 784 -21.89 18.56 17.33
C PRO A 784 -21.95 18.50 15.80
N LEU A 785 -21.86 17.29 15.24
CA LEU A 785 -21.96 17.06 13.81
C LEU A 785 -23.21 16.26 13.48
N ARG A 786 -23.97 16.69 12.47
CA ARG A 786 -25.07 15.89 11.92
C ARG A 786 -24.51 15.04 10.78
N LEU A 787 -24.45 13.72 10.98
CA LEU A 787 -24.16 12.75 9.93
C LEU A 787 -25.48 12.25 9.34
N THR A 788 -25.63 12.36 8.02
CA THR A 788 -26.74 11.77 7.25
C THR A 788 -26.17 10.77 6.24
N VAL A 789 -26.75 9.58 6.16
CA VAL A 789 -26.33 8.48 5.28
C VAL A 789 -27.52 8.02 4.45
N GLN A 790 -27.33 7.91 3.12
CA GLN A 790 -28.28 7.23 2.23
C GLN A 790 -27.81 5.78 2.05
N TYR A 791 -28.59 4.83 2.59
CA TYR A 791 -28.27 3.41 2.61
C TYR A 791 -29.39 2.59 1.95
N TYR A 792 -29.05 1.41 1.43
CA TYR A 792 -30.04 0.49 0.87
C TYR A 792 -30.46 -0.55 1.93
N ASP A 793 -31.77 -0.68 2.16
CA ASP A 793 -32.33 -1.43 3.29
C ASP A 793 -32.51 -2.92 3.00
N ASN A 794 -31.37 -3.64 2.99
CA ASN A 794 -31.21 -5.02 2.52
C ASN A 794 -31.13 -6.09 3.63
N GLY A 795 -31.55 -5.81 4.87
CA GLY A 795 -31.41 -6.77 5.97
C GLY A 795 -32.15 -6.34 7.23
N ARG A 796 -31.98 -7.08 8.33
CA ARG A 796 -32.69 -6.83 9.62
C ARG A 796 -31.76 -6.51 10.80
N GLU A 797 -30.47 -6.43 10.52
CA GLU A 797 -29.42 -6.14 11.48
C GLU A 797 -29.21 -4.62 11.62
N PRO A 798 -28.75 -4.12 12.78
CA PRO A 798 -28.40 -2.71 12.92
C PRO A 798 -27.24 -2.30 12.02
N LEU A 799 -27.29 -1.05 11.56
CA LEU A 799 -26.11 -0.29 11.16
C LEU A 799 -25.66 0.55 12.36
N LEU A 800 -24.37 0.51 12.67
CA LEU A 800 -23.72 1.22 13.76
C LEU A 800 -22.74 2.26 13.20
N ILE A 801 -22.49 3.32 13.98
CA ILE A 801 -21.33 4.19 13.80
C ILE A 801 -20.36 3.95 14.94
N GLU A 802 -19.07 3.87 14.63
CA GLU A 802 -17.99 4.08 15.60
C GLU A 802 -17.20 5.31 15.16
N TYR A 803 -16.98 6.27 16.05
CA TYR A 803 -16.34 7.55 15.74
C TYR A 803 -15.30 7.97 16.77
N ASP A 804 -14.27 8.68 16.33
CA ASP A 804 -13.21 9.18 17.20
C ASP A 804 -13.76 10.22 18.18
N THR A 805 -13.41 10.05 19.45
CA THR A 805 -13.77 10.95 20.56
C THR A 805 -12.59 11.34 21.44
N VAL A 806 -11.35 11.01 21.02
CA VAL A 806 -10.11 11.35 21.73
C VAL A 806 -9.53 12.63 21.11
N PRO A 807 -9.47 13.75 21.85
CA PRO A 807 -8.81 14.95 21.37
C PRO A 807 -7.29 14.80 21.38
N CYS A 808 -6.58 15.59 20.57
CA CYS A 808 -5.12 15.66 20.51
C CYS A 808 -4.44 15.85 21.88
N SER A 809 -5.17 16.45 22.83
CA SER A 809 -4.73 16.72 24.21
C SER A 809 -4.81 15.52 25.16
N ALA A 810 -5.22 14.34 24.71
CA ALA A 810 -5.39 13.15 25.53
C ALA A 810 -4.45 11.99 25.14
N ASN A 811 -3.59 11.56 26.06
CA ASN A 811 -2.82 10.32 25.91
C ASN A 811 -3.70 9.10 26.20
N ARG A 812 -4.18 8.39 25.17
CA ARG A 812 -4.87 7.09 25.30
C ARG A 812 -4.56 6.18 24.12
N ASP A 813 -4.65 4.87 24.37
CA ASP A 813 -4.62 3.81 23.36
C ASP A 813 -5.68 4.02 22.25
N PRO A 814 -5.29 4.07 20.96
CA PRO A 814 -6.22 4.13 19.84
C PRO A 814 -7.28 3.01 19.83
N ALA A 815 -6.96 1.81 20.33
CA ALA A 815 -7.91 0.70 20.41
C ALA A 815 -9.10 0.98 21.35
N ASP A 816 -8.98 1.99 22.21
CA ASP A 816 -9.86 2.30 23.34
C ASP A 816 -10.47 3.72 23.23
N ALA A 817 -10.38 4.32 22.03
CA ALA A 817 -10.68 5.74 21.75
C ALA A 817 -12.11 6.04 21.23
N TYR A 818 -12.86 5.01 20.84
CA TYR A 818 -14.02 5.15 19.97
C TYR A 818 -15.37 5.13 20.71
N ARG A 819 -16.33 5.92 20.23
CA ARG A 819 -17.73 5.83 20.67
C ARG A 819 -18.58 5.07 19.66
N ARG A 820 -18.99 3.84 20.01
CA ARG A 820 -20.00 3.06 19.27
C ARG A 820 -21.41 3.59 19.55
N THR A 821 -22.24 3.72 18.52
CA THR A 821 -23.67 4.07 18.63
C THR A 821 -24.50 3.48 17.49
N LEU A 822 -25.82 3.41 17.66
CA LEU A 822 -26.76 2.94 16.64
C LEU A 822 -27.03 4.06 15.62
N LEU A 823 -26.93 3.75 14.33
CA LEU A 823 -27.42 4.62 13.26
C LEU A 823 -28.90 4.33 12.98
N VAL A 824 -29.22 3.06 12.69
CA VAL A 824 -30.56 2.60 12.34
C VAL A 824 -30.64 1.08 12.45
N THR A 825 -31.81 0.52 12.79
CA THR A 825 -32.08 -0.92 12.65
C THR A 825 -32.74 -1.18 11.30
N ARG A 826 -32.04 -1.87 10.39
CA ARG A 826 -32.55 -2.19 9.05
C ARG A 826 -33.85 -3.01 9.12
N GLN A 827 -34.73 -2.88 8.13
CA GLN A 827 -36.07 -3.48 8.10
C GLN A 827 -36.33 -4.38 6.88
N ASP A 828 -35.32 -4.65 6.04
CA ASP A 828 -35.40 -5.48 4.82
C ASP A 828 -36.51 -5.00 3.87
N THR A 829 -36.68 -3.67 3.77
CA THR A 829 -37.67 -3.04 2.88
C THR A 829 -37.19 -2.90 1.44
N ARG A 830 -35.98 -3.38 1.11
CA ARG A 830 -35.42 -3.52 -0.25
C ARG A 830 -35.64 -2.27 -1.10
N SER A 831 -35.21 -1.14 -0.52
CA SER A 831 -35.36 0.20 -1.07
C SER A 831 -34.34 1.13 -0.42
N TRP A 832 -34.03 2.23 -1.09
CA TRP A 832 -33.17 3.29 -0.56
C TRP A 832 -33.83 4.02 0.63
N ARG A 833 -33.05 4.26 1.67
CA ARG A 833 -33.45 4.87 2.95
C ARG A 833 -32.41 5.89 3.41
N SER A 834 -32.86 6.87 4.19
CA SER A 834 -32.01 7.85 4.84
C SER A 834 -31.99 7.64 6.34
N ALA A 835 -30.81 7.65 6.96
CA ALA A 835 -30.63 7.71 8.41
C ALA A 835 -29.82 8.95 8.79
N THR A 836 -30.16 9.59 9.91
CA THR A 836 -29.48 10.79 10.41
C THR A 836 -29.17 10.64 11.90
N LEU A 837 -27.94 10.99 12.29
CA LEU A 837 -27.39 10.83 13.63
C LEU A 837 -26.65 12.10 14.05
N LEU A 838 -26.79 12.48 15.33
CA LEU A 838 -26.03 13.57 15.94
C LEU A 838 -24.78 13.01 16.64
N LEU A 839 -23.62 13.20 16.03
CA LEU A 839 -22.32 12.89 16.64
C LEU A 839 -22.00 13.96 17.67
N THR A 840 -21.71 13.53 18.91
CA THR A 840 -21.46 14.41 20.05
C THR A 840 -20.15 14.02 20.72
N ASN A 841 -19.31 15.03 21.01
CA ASN A 841 -17.92 14.87 21.43
C ASN A 841 -17.05 14.14 20.38
N ALA A 842 -17.40 14.24 19.09
CA ALA A 842 -16.54 13.77 18.01
C ALA A 842 -15.26 14.62 17.98
N ALA A 843 -14.10 13.98 18.06
CA ALA A 843 -12.80 14.63 17.99
C ALA A 843 -12.33 14.74 16.53
N PHE A 844 -12.32 13.61 15.82
CA PHE A 844 -11.83 13.51 14.44
C PHE A 844 -10.40 14.06 14.32
N GLY A 845 -9.48 13.41 15.04
CA GLY A 845 -8.05 13.69 15.01
C GLY A 845 -7.27 12.71 14.12
N ASN A 846 -7.93 12.00 13.20
CA ASN A 846 -7.38 10.86 12.44
C ASN A 846 -6.84 9.72 13.34
N HIS A 847 -7.32 9.59 14.58
CA HIS A 847 -6.82 8.62 15.55
C HIS A 847 -7.27 7.17 15.31
N GLN A 848 -8.32 6.92 14.51
CA GLN A 848 -8.78 5.55 14.28
C GLN A 848 -7.94 4.82 13.22
N ASN A 849 -7.96 3.48 13.31
CA ASN A 849 -8.02 2.55 12.18
C ASN A 849 -7.52 3.14 10.83
N TYR A 850 -6.21 3.16 10.60
CA TYR A 850 -5.58 3.60 9.34
C TYR A 850 -5.77 5.08 8.95
N GLY A 851 -5.97 5.97 9.93
CA GLY A 851 -6.22 7.40 9.71
C GLY A 851 -7.69 7.73 9.44
N ALA A 852 -8.61 6.89 9.91
CA ALA A 852 -10.04 7.16 9.81
C ALA A 852 -10.56 8.03 10.96
N ASP A 853 -11.67 8.71 10.72
CA ASP A 853 -12.42 9.49 11.70
C ASP A 853 -13.63 8.73 12.25
N PHE A 854 -14.33 8.02 11.37
CA PHE A 854 -15.43 7.13 11.73
C PHE A 854 -15.53 5.93 10.79
N ARG A 855 -16.20 4.87 11.27
CA ARG A 855 -16.64 3.75 10.44
C ARG A 855 -18.13 3.49 10.56
N ILE A 856 -18.76 3.10 9.46
CA ILE A 856 -20.08 2.47 9.44
C ILE A 856 -19.86 0.97 9.54
N VAL A 857 -20.55 0.33 10.49
CA VAL A 857 -20.42 -1.11 10.79
C VAL A 857 -21.80 -1.76 10.67
N GLY A 858 -21.93 -2.74 9.76
CA GLY A 858 -23.11 -3.58 9.60
C GLY A 858 -22.99 -4.92 10.33
N GLY A 859 -23.91 -5.84 10.04
CA GLY A 859 -23.83 -7.24 10.48
C GLY A 859 -23.24 -8.15 9.39
N SER A 860 -23.82 -9.34 9.25
CA SER A 860 -23.52 -10.30 8.18
C SER A 860 -23.96 -9.81 6.79
N MET A 861 -25.05 -9.04 6.71
CA MET A 861 -25.59 -8.52 5.45
C MET A 861 -24.85 -7.26 4.98
N PRO A 862 -24.54 -7.13 3.67
CA PRO A 862 -23.70 -6.06 3.13
C PRO A 862 -24.15 -4.68 3.58
N VAL A 863 -23.19 -3.80 3.91
CA VAL A 863 -23.47 -2.36 4.03
C VAL A 863 -23.43 -1.78 2.62
N ILE A 864 -24.52 -1.12 2.20
CA ILE A 864 -24.65 -0.52 0.86
C ILE A 864 -25.06 0.94 1.03
N ILE A 865 -24.29 1.86 0.45
CA ILE A 865 -24.40 3.32 0.62
C ILE A 865 -24.24 4.02 -0.72
N SER A 866 -25.11 4.99 -1.04
CA SER A 866 -24.98 5.87 -2.22
C SER A 866 -24.36 7.22 -1.89
N SER A 867 -24.61 7.75 -0.68
CA SER A 867 -24.03 9.02 -0.25
C SER A 867 -23.98 9.20 1.27
N LEU A 868 -23.08 10.09 1.70
CA LEU A 868 -22.94 10.61 3.06
C LEU A 868 -22.86 12.14 3.02
N ASN A 869 -23.43 12.80 4.03
CA ASN A 869 -23.31 14.25 4.28
C ASN A 869 -23.02 14.47 5.77
N VAL A 870 -22.07 15.34 6.10
CA VAL A 870 -21.73 15.72 7.48
C VAL A 870 -21.80 17.24 7.62
N GLU A 871 -22.63 17.73 8.54
CA GLU A 871 -22.90 19.15 8.74
C GLU A 871 -22.44 19.63 10.11
N ARG A 872 -21.84 20.83 10.17
CA ARG A 872 -21.52 21.53 11.43
C ARG A 872 -22.78 22.12 12.06
N MET A 873 -23.16 21.64 13.24
CA MET A 873 -24.27 22.25 13.99
C MET A 873 -23.84 23.57 14.63
N HIS A 874 -24.53 24.67 14.27
CA HIS A 874 -24.39 25.94 14.99
C HIS A 874 -25.12 25.89 16.34
N ALA A 875 -24.59 26.59 17.34
CA ALA A 875 -25.09 26.58 18.73
C ALA A 875 -26.54 27.11 18.91
N ALA A 876 -27.15 27.69 17.87
CA ALA A 876 -28.56 28.11 17.85
C ALA A 876 -29.54 27.05 17.29
N GLN A 877 -29.06 25.81 17.06
CA GLN A 877 -29.87 24.65 16.65
C GLN A 877 -29.63 23.44 17.58
N GLN A 878 -29.32 23.70 18.84
CA GLN A 878 -29.36 22.72 19.94
C GLN A 878 -30.72 22.78 20.64
#